data_AF-A0A540X927-F1
#
_entry.id   AF-A0A540X927-F1
#
_cell.length_a   1.000
_cell.length_b   1.000
_cell.length_c   1.000
_cell.angle_alpha   90.00
_cell.angle_beta   90.00
_cell.angle_gamma   90.00
#
_symmetry.space_group_name_H-M   'P 1'
#
loop_
_entity.id
_entity.type
_entity.pdbx_description
1 polymer ?
#
loop_
_entity_poly.entity_id
_entity_poly.type
_entity_poly.pdbx_seq_one_letter_code
_entity_poly.pdbx_strand_id
1 'polypeptide(L)'
;MLWGRLESALGSAVRRRQRDMVGACRAIHEGPRLDSPMKRLLLPLLMTSMACTQSTPSAPVETAQRRDAVLTDAQIGNAWKDPPLPYRTVSFTFDDGPDDNPEASFNTSWQIANYLQQQGIRATFFINGCRIDAGCPRFDGDLGNTTYLSQIVEMGHRVANHTYDHEALTNPSLGAAGQIAELKVNQAILDPYITDGMFLFRAPGDNWGQSPTGGVHACDGSSSIANNVRSDPALSKMSGPFCFDWDAHDWACTNDDLTPEACADLYVAKSLELDPAGDRTVNGLERGIIQMHDFNPTGDIAGTDWAYRFVVSLVGKLKAVSGAPYVFVPLDAHPGVRGMFSFPAPTQWTTTYLSDWETWNSDVGYYGTVRLGDINGDGKADVCGRGSGGIRCALSLADGSMDTATNWLSLVADTDGYKPAQYSTTFQLADIDHDGNADACIRAVVGYLCFKSNGTTAFATSAWNAAEFSNANGWNASEALYGSIRLGNVDGDIDGYADICGRNAAGEIVCSLFNGTTFEAATSWSSDFTAPSWALAKHATTFQLADLDNDGKADICARGADGMWCGLSEGVATGFATASRWTQMSFDDAQGWGTLPSRYKSIKLGDVDGDGKADVCGRHSTGLVCSFSTGTSFRNYRYVTNMHFADSGGWSADEYGSTLALGDINGDGRADLCARASTGLTCTLAPMLLATYNTTRQTGLCSTAQASCDSGMFYEGRGTVYPEAQQPNTLQGTCADGTAVTTVGTDVTGGYLKDGSVERVRVMTLDKTPFASGKTVRVEVSAFASGTGEQLEIFTAANAASPTWVSLGATTLSSAGYAWVTRTYTLPSGAQQAVRAVLRSTSLSGACPGGGFTDVDDLAFTVQ
;
A
#
# COMPACT_ATOMS: atom_id res chain seq x y z
N MET A 1 56.42 -34.22 -2.25
CA MET A 1 57.04 -34.13 -0.90
C MET A 1 57.03 -32.66 -0.52
N LEU A 2 55.97 -32.21 0.14
CA LEU A 2 55.84 -32.00 1.59
C LEU A 2 56.61 -30.77 2.12
N TRP A 3 55.83 -29.73 2.49
CA TRP A 3 56.01 -28.78 3.63
C TRP A 3 57.29 -27.91 3.68
N GLY A 4 57.32 -26.65 4.11
CA GLY A 4 56.38 -25.76 4.80
C GLY A 4 57.01 -24.36 5.02
N ARG A 5 56.15 -23.41 5.39
CA ARG A 5 56.27 -21.98 5.75
C ARG A 5 57.63 -21.45 6.27
N LEU A 6 58.01 -20.23 5.86
CA LEU A 6 58.01 -19.00 6.70
C LEU A 6 58.44 -17.74 5.91
N GLU A 7 58.05 -16.60 6.46
CA GLU A 7 57.83 -15.28 5.86
C GLU A 7 59.09 -14.44 5.57
N SER A 8 58.91 -13.49 4.63
CA SER A 8 59.17 -12.04 4.77
C SER A 8 60.08 -11.38 3.73
N ALA A 9 59.45 -10.42 3.05
CA ALA A 9 59.97 -9.15 2.51
C ALA A 9 61.14 -9.16 1.52
N LEU A 10 60.84 -8.88 0.23
CA LEU A 10 61.34 -7.72 -0.53
C LEU A 10 60.89 -7.77 -2.00
N GLY A 11 60.27 -6.68 -2.47
CA GLY A 11 60.33 -6.26 -3.88
C GLY A 11 59.13 -6.61 -4.77
N SER A 12 58.17 -5.70 -4.88
CA SER A 12 57.49 -5.49 -6.17
C SER A 12 57.50 -4.02 -6.53
N ALA A 13 58.10 -3.72 -7.69
CA ALA A 13 57.79 -2.55 -8.47
C ALA A 13 57.28 -3.05 -9.82
N VAL A 14 56.40 -2.26 -10.42
CA VAL A 14 55.89 -2.33 -11.81
C VAL A 14 54.56 -3.08 -11.97
N ARG A 15 53.46 -2.36 -11.71
CA ARG A 15 52.55 -1.85 -12.76
C ARG A 15 51.44 -0.96 -12.16
N ARG A 16 51.52 0.34 -12.46
CA ARG A 16 50.47 1.35 -12.18
C ARG A 16 49.45 1.36 -13.33
N ARG A 17 48.16 1.29 -13.00
CA ARG A 17 47.21 2.44 -13.03
C ARG A 17 45.77 1.92 -12.88
N GLN A 18 45.22 2.03 -11.68
CA GLN A 18 43.84 2.48 -11.42
C GLN A 18 43.61 2.61 -9.90
N ARG A 19 42.87 3.65 -9.52
CA ARG A 19 42.25 3.95 -8.20
C ARG A 19 43.15 4.48 -7.09
N ASP A 20 42.77 5.65 -6.56
CA ASP A 20 42.43 5.84 -5.14
C ASP A 20 41.87 7.25 -4.92
N MET A 21 40.80 7.36 -4.13
CA MET A 21 40.71 8.31 -2.99
C MET A 21 39.35 8.15 -2.27
N VAL A 22 39.39 7.53 -1.08
CA VAL A 22 38.46 7.75 0.04
C VAL A 22 39.26 7.74 1.35
N GLY A 23 39.08 8.79 2.16
CA GLY A 23 39.06 8.71 3.62
C GLY A 23 40.36 8.95 4.38
N ALA A 24 40.44 10.07 5.12
CA ALA A 24 40.55 10.08 6.59
C ALA A 24 40.77 11.51 7.11
N CYS A 25 40.05 11.90 8.17
CA CYS A 25 40.67 12.37 9.42
C CYS A 25 39.62 12.67 10.50
N ARG A 26 39.72 11.99 11.64
CA ARG A 26 39.14 12.40 12.93
C ARG A 26 40.23 12.33 14.00
N ALA A 27 40.34 13.43 14.76
CA ALA A 27 40.91 13.64 16.09
C ALA A 27 42.44 13.59 16.31
N ILE A 28 43.02 14.64 16.93
CA ILE A 28 43.37 14.72 18.37
C ILE A 28 44.22 16.00 18.69
N HIS A 29 43.89 16.63 19.83
CA HIS A 29 44.67 17.47 20.77
C HIS A 29 45.03 18.97 20.57
N GLU A 30 44.53 19.73 21.57
CA GLU A 30 45.20 20.69 22.47
C GLU A 30 45.58 22.12 21.99
N GLY A 31 45.17 23.12 22.80
CA GLY A 31 45.37 24.55 22.59
C GLY A 31 46.80 25.04 22.87
N PRO A 32 47.07 26.38 22.80
CA PRO A 32 46.61 27.27 23.87
C PRO A 32 46.14 28.67 23.43
N ARG A 33 45.59 29.38 24.44
CA ARG A 33 45.12 30.78 24.46
C ARG A 33 46.24 31.80 24.24
N LEU A 34 45.92 32.98 23.67
CA LEU A 34 46.57 34.27 23.95
C LEU A 34 45.63 35.46 23.64
N ASP A 35 45.87 36.56 24.35
CA ASP A 35 44.99 37.67 24.71
C ASP A 35 44.69 38.77 23.65
N SER A 36 43.64 39.55 23.94
CA SER A 36 43.06 40.75 23.25
C SER A 36 43.99 42.01 23.22
N PRO A 37 43.58 43.26 22.80
CA PRO A 37 42.38 43.77 22.09
C PRO A 37 42.65 44.85 20.98
N MET A 38 41.55 45.37 20.38
CA MET A 38 41.32 46.74 19.82
C MET A 38 41.46 47.09 18.31
N LYS A 39 40.31 47.60 17.79
CA LYS A 39 40.04 48.75 16.87
C LYS A 39 39.89 48.55 15.34
N ARG A 40 38.61 48.63 14.93
CA ARG A 40 37.96 49.42 13.84
C ARG A 40 38.80 49.85 12.60
N LEU A 41 38.35 49.46 11.40
CA LEU A 41 37.93 50.38 10.30
C LEU A 41 37.30 49.66 9.08
N LEU A 42 36.12 50.15 8.65
CA LEU A 42 35.53 50.33 7.29
C LEU A 42 35.83 49.36 6.10
N LEU A 43 34.76 48.65 5.66
CA LEU A 43 34.17 48.44 4.29
C LEU A 43 35.04 48.48 3.00
N PRO A 44 34.56 47.90 1.87
CA PRO A 44 34.30 46.49 1.52
C PRO A 44 35.19 46.02 0.35
N LEU A 45 35.54 44.74 0.26
CA LEU A 45 36.14 44.17 -0.96
C LEU A 45 35.36 42.93 -1.41
N LEU A 46 34.92 42.97 -2.66
CA LEU A 46 34.40 41.84 -3.43
C LEU A 46 35.24 40.58 -3.18
N MET A 47 34.62 39.56 -2.60
CA MET A 47 35.04 38.18 -2.84
C MET A 47 33.91 37.49 -3.60
N THR A 48 34.15 37.33 -4.90
CA THR A 48 33.57 36.28 -5.71
C THR A 48 33.79 34.95 -4.99
N SER A 49 32.74 34.41 -4.37
CA SER A 49 32.72 33.01 -3.97
C SER A 49 32.74 32.19 -5.25
N MET A 50 33.88 31.54 -5.51
CA MET A 50 33.92 30.33 -6.33
C MET A 50 32.95 29.35 -5.68
N ALA A 51 31.74 29.28 -6.23
CA ALA A 51 30.89 28.12 -6.05
C ALA A 51 31.67 26.95 -6.66
N CYS A 52 32.13 26.03 -5.81
CA CYS A 52 32.40 24.68 -6.27
C CYS A 52 31.07 24.14 -6.79
N THR A 53 30.86 24.25 -8.10
CA THR A 53 29.85 23.49 -8.82
C THR A 53 30.26 22.03 -8.71
N GLN A 54 29.83 21.36 -7.65
CA GLN A 54 29.68 19.92 -7.71
C GLN A 54 28.57 19.69 -8.73
N SER A 55 28.98 19.24 -9.92
CA SER A 55 28.08 18.62 -10.87
C SER A 55 27.30 17.56 -10.11
N THR A 56 26.01 17.81 -9.91
CA THR A 56 25.03 16.78 -9.56
C THR A 56 25.29 15.59 -10.48
N PRO A 57 25.55 14.38 -9.95
CA PRO A 57 25.38 13.20 -10.78
C PRO A 57 23.90 13.23 -11.19
N SER A 58 23.63 13.39 -12.48
CA SER A 58 22.34 13.05 -13.04
C SER A 58 22.02 11.64 -12.55
N ALA A 59 21.06 11.53 -11.63
CA ALA A 59 20.51 10.24 -11.25
C ALA A 59 20.13 9.52 -12.54
N PRO A 60 20.49 8.23 -12.71
CA PRO A 60 19.97 7.50 -13.85
C PRO A 60 18.45 7.55 -13.75
N VAL A 61 17.83 8.15 -14.77
CA VAL A 61 16.39 8.07 -15.01
C VAL A 61 16.03 6.60 -14.86
N GLU A 62 15.24 6.30 -13.83
CA GLU A 62 14.78 4.96 -13.52
C GLU A 62 13.92 4.49 -14.69
N THR A 63 14.56 3.83 -15.64
CA THR A 63 13.90 3.02 -16.64
C THR A 63 13.32 1.81 -15.91
N ALA A 64 12.19 1.99 -15.23
CA ALA A 64 11.32 0.92 -14.78
C ALA A 64 10.68 0.26 -16.02
N GLN A 65 11.52 -0.36 -16.84
CA GLN A 65 11.12 -1.44 -17.73
C GLN A 65 10.73 -2.62 -16.85
N ARG A 66 9.87 -3.49 -17.38
CA ARG A 66 9.38 -4.80 -16.89
C ARG A 66 10.45 -5.81 -16.38
N ARG A 67 11.59 -5.36 -15.84
CA ARG A 67 12.72 -6.18 -15.40
C ARG A 67 12.68 -6.53 -13.91
N ASP A 68 11.86 -5.83 -13.13
CA ASP A 68 11.82 -5.96 -11.66
C ASP A 68 10.82 -7.01 -11.14
N ALA A 69 10.13 -7.73 -12.04
CA ALA A 69 9.10 -8.70 -11.65
C ALA A 69 9.68 -9.92 -10.93
N VAL A 70 10.85 -10.41 -11.37
CA VAL A 70 11.59 -11.44 -10.65
C VAL A 70 12.52 -10.78 -9.65
N LEU A 71 12.36 -11.18 -8.40
CA LEU A 71 13.07 -10.61 -7.26
C LEU A 71 14.56 -10.96 -7.29
N THR A 72 15.39 -9.97 -6.96
CA THR A 72 16.84 -10.09 -6.82
C THR A 72 17.26 -9.85 -5.37
N ASP A 73 18.44 -10.33 -4.97
CA ASP A 73 19.02 -10.13 -3.62
C ASP A 73 19.13 -8.64 -3.26
N ALA A 74 19.30 -7.78 -4.26
CA ALA A 74 19.31 -6.34 -4.08
C ALA A 74 17.93 -5.77 -3.71
N GLN A 75 16.85 -6.40 -4.18
CA GLN A 75 15.47 -5.99 -3.90
C GLN A 75 14.93 -6.62 -2.61
N ILE A 76 15.26 -7.89 -2.35
CA ILE A 76 14.74 -8.65 -1.19
C ILE A 76 15.63 -8.56 0.06
N GLY A 77 16.85 -8.03 -0.08
CA GLY A 77 17.86 -8.06 0.95
C GLY A 77 18.56 -9.43 1.03
N ASN A 78 19.79 -9.44 1.53
CA ASN A 78 20.54 -10.68 1.69
C ASN A 78 20.18 -11.34 3.02
N ALA A 79 19.42 -12.45 2.98
CA ALA A 79 18.96 -13.18 4.16
C ALA A 79 20.08 -13.57 5.16
N TRP A 80 21.31 -13.73 4.68
CA TRP A 80 22.47 -14.18 5.47
C TRP A 80 23.32 -13.06 6.05
N LYS A 81 23.23 -11.86 5.46
CA LYS A 81 24.08 -10.72 5.84
C LYS A 81 23.28 -9.63 6.55
N ASP A 82 22.11 -9.29 5.99
CA ASP A 82 21.25 -8.19 6.41
C ASP A 82 19.79 -8.68 6.32
N PRO A 83 19.31 -9.49 7.29
CA PRO A 83 17.99 -10.08 7.21
C PRO A 83 16.92 -8.99 7.14
N PRO A 84 16.04 -9.03 6.12
CA PRO A 84 15.24 -7.87 5.72
C PRO A 84 14.09 -7.55 6.69
N LEU A 85 13.62 -8.55 7.43
CA LEU A 85 12.55 -8.39 8.40
C LEU A 85 13.09 -8.06 9.80
N PRO A 86 12.33 -7.28 10.60
CA PRO A 86 12.61 -7.11 12.02
C PRO A 86 12.65 -8.46 12.75
N TYR A 87 13.35 -8.49 13.89
CA TYR A 87 13.38 -9.65 14.77
C TYR A 87 11.97 -10.07 15.18
N ARG A 88 11.70 -11.38 15.25
CA ARG A 88 10.38 -11.95 15.56
C ARG A 88 9.28 -11.51 14.62
N THR A 89 9.61 -11.31 13.34
CA THR A 89 8.63 -11.02 12.29
C THR A 89 8.61 -12.17 11.29
N VAL A 90 7.45 -12.81 11.15
CA VAL A 90 7.31 -14.03 10.33
C VAL A 90 6.15 -13.92 9.35
N SER A 91 6.31 -14.52 8.18
CA SER A 91 5.26 -14.73 7.19
C SER A 91 4.96 -16.21 7.05
N PHE A 92 3.69 -16.57 6.94
CA PHE A 92 3.29 -17.94 6.64
C PHE A 92 2.95 -18.10 5.17
N THR A 93 3.55 -19.12 4.58
CA THR A 93 3.25 -19.57 3.23
C THR A 93 2.92 -21.05 3.28
N PHE A 94 1.89 -21.44 2.56
CA PHE A 94 1.47 -22.82 2.41
C PHE A 94 1.59 -23.22 0.97
N ASP A 95 2.17 -24.38 0.70
CA ASP A 95 2.34 -24.89 -0.65
C ASP A 95 1.49 -26.15 -0.82
N ASP A 96 1.03 -26.33 -2.05
CA ASP A 96 0.29 -27.44 -2.64
C ASP A 96 -1.20 -27.21 -2.87
N GLY A 97 -1.96 -26.72 -1.90
CA GLY A 97 -3.40 -26.48 -2.04
C GLY A 97 -4.26 -27.59 -1.42
N PRO A 98 -5.54 -27.76 -1.79
CA PRO A 98 -6.42 -28.68 -1.08
C PRO A 98 -6.03 -30.16 -1.24
N ASP A 99 -6.34 -30.98 -0.22
CA ASP A 99 -6.12 -32.43 -0.19
C ASP A 99 -6.91 -33.16 -1.30
N ASP A 100 -6.35 -34.25 -1.83
CA ASP A 100 -6.88 -35.07 -2.93
C ASP A 100 -7.97 -36.07 -2.51
N ASN A 101 -8.33 -36.16 -1.22
CA ASN A 101 -9.23 -37.20 -0.72
C ASN A 101 -10.72 -36.75 -0.66
N PRO A 102 -11.58 -37.15 -1.63
CA PRO A 102 -13.01 -36.83 -1.63
C PRO A 102 -13.81 -37.55 -0.52
N GLU A 103 -13.25 -38.55 0.15
CA GLU A 103 -13.86 -39.18 1.33
C GLU A 103 -13.46 -38.53 2.66
N ALA A 104 -12.46 -37.62 2.65
CA ALA A 104 -12.16 -36.82 3.82
C ALA A 104 -13.27 -35.78 3.98
N SER A 105 -14.09 -35.93 5.01
CA SER A 105 -15.05 -34.90 5.45
C SER A 105 -14.38 -33.59 5.92
N PHE A 106 -13.11 -33.36 5.56
CA PHE A 106 -12.21 -32.32 6.07
C PHE A 106 -11.23 -31.85 4.98
N ASN A 107 -11.26 -30.56 4.65
CA ASN A 107 -10.22 -29.89 3.86
C ASN A 107 -9.25 -29.18 4.83
N THR A 108 -8.01 -29.67 4.93
CA THR A 108 -7.01 -29.16 5.88
C THR A 108 -6.59 -27.72 5.57
N SER A 109 -6.42 -27.36 4.31
CA SER A 109 -6.10 -25.99 3.88
C SER A 109 -7.17 -24.99 4.35
N TRP A 110 -8.45 -25.35 4.22
CA TRP A 110 -9.55 -24.53 4.74
C TRP A 110 -9.49 -24.40 6.26
N GLN A 111 -9.23 -25.50 7.00
CA GLN A 111 -9.13 -25.47 8.46
C GLN A 111 -7.96 -24.59 8.92
N ILE A 112 -6.82 -24.68 8.24
CA ILE A 112 -5.65 -23.83 8.47
C ILE A 112 -6.02 -22.37 8.23
N ALA A 113 -6.61 -22.03 7.09
CA ALA A 113 -7.03 -20.67 6.78
C ALA A 113 -8.02 -20.11 7.82
N ASN A 114 -9.09 -20.85 8.13
CA ASN A 114 -10.07 -20.46 9.14
C ASN A 114 -9.44 -20.24 10.52
N TYR A 115 -8.53 -21.13 10.94
CA TYR A 115 -7.79 -20.94 12.18
C TYR A 115 -6.91 -19.69 12.13
N LEU A 116 -6.15 -19.48 11.06
CA LEU A 116 -5.28 -18.32 10.92
C LEU A 116 -6.07 -17.00 10.91
N GLN A 117 -7.24 -16.97 10.25
CA GLN A 117 -8.17 -15.84 10.32
C GLN A 117 -8.60 -15.55 11.76
N GLN A 118 -9.03 -16.58 12.52
CA GLN A 118 -9.39 -16.45 13.93
C GLN A 118 -8.21 -15.98 14.80
N GLN A 119 -6.98 -16.30 14.37
CA GLN A 119 -5.75 -15.87 15.03
C GLN A 119 -5.29 -14.47 14.62
N GLY A 120 -5.95 -13.81 13.67
CA GLY A 120 -5.54 -12.51 13.15
C GLY A 120 -4.34 -12.56 12.20
N ILE A 121 -4.09 -13.71 11.57
CA ILE A 121 -2.88 -13.97 10.79
C ILE A 121 -3.23 -14.11 9.30
N ARG A 122 -2.73 -13.19 8.49
CA ARG A 122 -2.80 -13.27 7.03
C ARG A 122 -1.66 -14.16 6.50
N ALA A 123 -1.99 -15.05 5.55
CA ALA A 123 -1.05 -16.02 4.97
C ALA A 123 -1.20 -16.07 3.44
N THR A 124 -0.24 -16.69 2.77
CA THR A 124 -0.27 -16.91 1.31
C THR A 124 -0.30 -18.40 1.01
N PHE A 125 -1.26 -18.86 0.22
CA PHE A 125 -1.41 -20.25 -0.21
C PHE A 125 -0.99 -20.37 -1.68
N PHE A 126 0.13 -21.03 -1.94
CA PHE A 126 0.62 -21.39 -3.26
C PHE A 126 -0.05 -22.68 -3.71
N ILE A 127 -0.91 -22.57 -4.72
CA ILE A 127 -1.83 -23.62 -5.14
C ILE A 127 -1.31 -24.36 -6.36
N ASN A 128 -1.40 -25.68 -6.35
CA ASN A 128 -1.25 -26.50 -7.56
C ASN A 128 -2.55 -26.48 -8.35
N GLY A 129 -2.49 -26.02 -9.60
CA GLY A 129 -3.71 -25.82 -10.42
C GLY A 129 -4.50 -27.09 -10.70
N CYS A 130 -3.82 -28.23 -10.88
CA CYS A 130 -4.45 -29.51 -11.12
C CYS A 130 -5.36 -29.99 -9.97
N ARG A 131 -5.12 -29.52 -8.73
CA ARG A 131 -5.95 -29.89 -7.55
C ARG A 131 -7.29 -29.18 -7.49
N ILE A 132 -7.42 -28.07 -8.20
CA ILE A 132 -8.61 -27.22 -8.22
C ILE A 132 -9.30 -27.21 -9.59
N ASP A 133 -8.60 -27.68 -10.63
CA ASP A 133 -9.14 -27.82 -11.98
C ASP A 133 -9.91 -29.14 -12.11
N ALA A 134 -11.23 -29.02 -12.31
CA ALA A 134 -12.11 -30.15 -12.57
C ALA A 134 -11.72 -30.98 -13.81
N GLY A 135 -10.96 -30.38 -14.74
CA GLY A 135 -10.46 -31.02 -15.94
C GLY A 135 -9.14 -31.76 -15.78
N CYS A 136 -8.53 -31.78 -14.59
CA CYS A 136 -7.19 -32.36 -14.44
C CYS A 136 -7.19 -33.90 -14.58
N PRO A 137 -6.34 -34.49 -15.43
CA PRO A 137 -6.28 -35.95 -15.61
C PRO A 137 -5.56 -36.70 -14.49
N ARG A 138 -4.92 -36.00 -13.54
CA ARG A 138 -4.10 -36.60 -12.47
C ARG A 138 -4.92 -37.01 -11.24
N PHE A 139 -6.07 -36.39 -11.03
CA PHE A 139 -6.94 -36.62 -9.88
C PHE A 139 -8.34 -37.03 -10.38
N ASP A 140 -8.78 -38.23 -10.01
CA ASP A 140 -10.07 -38.81 -10.43
C ASP A 140 -11.15 -38.41 -9.41
N GLY A 141 -11.92 -37.35 -9.69
CA GLY A 141 -13.16 -37.03 -8.97
C GLY A 141 -13.19 -35.70 -8.18
N ASP A 142 -14.18 -34.88 -8.54
CA ASP A 142 -14.96 -33.95 -7.68
C ASP A 142 -14.27 -32.90 -6.77
N LEU A 143 -12.98 -32.61 -6.93
CA LEU A 143 -12.33 -31.46 -6.28
C LEU A 143 -12.39 -30.16 -7.11
N GLY A 144 -13.18 -30.14 -8.18
CA GLY A 144 -13.49 -28.97 -9.03
C GLY A 144 -14.26 -27.86 -8.31
N ASN A 145 -13.80 -27.50 -7.11
CA ASN A 145 -14.46 -26.62 -6.21
C ASN A 145 -13.76 -25.27 -6.23
N THR A 146 -14.06 -24.48 -7.26
CA THR A 146 -13.66 -23.06 -7.37
C THR A 146 -14.08 -22.22 -6.16
N THR A 147 -14.98 -22.72 -5.30
CA THR A 147 -15.28 -22.07 -4.01
C THR A 147 -14.14 -22.17 -2.99
N TYR A 148 -13.19 -23.10 -3.14
CA TYR A 148 -12.01 -23.14 -2.26
C TYR A 148 -11.21 -21.84 -2.34
N LEU A 149 -10.89 -21.38 -3.56
CA LEU A 149 -10.12 -20.15 -3.75
C LEU A 149 -10.88 -18.93 -3.22
N SER A 150 -12.20 -18.85 -3.46
CA SER A 150 -13.02 -17.75 -2.91
C SER A 150 -13.05 -17.79 -1.39
N GLN A 151 -13.20 -18.95 -0.76
CA GLN A 151 -13.22 -19.10 0.70
C GLN A 151 -11.90 -18.66 1.35
N ILE A 152 -10.76 -19.05 0.77
CA ILE A 152 -9.43 -18.64 1.27
C ILE A 152 -9.28 -17.11 1.20
N VAL A 153 -9.71 -16.49 0.11
CA VAL A 153 -9.64 -15.03 -0.09
C VAL A 153 -10.64 -14.28 0.78
N GLU A 154 -11.88 -14.77 0.94
CA GLU A 154 -12.91 -14.23 1.83
C GLU A 154 -12.45 -14.25 3.30
N MET A 155 -11.68 -15.27 3.71
CA MET A 155 -11.04 -15.32 5.01
C MET A 155 -9.88 -14.32 5.18
N GLY A 156 -9.50 -13.63 4.11
CA GLY A 156 -8.49 -12.55 4.08
C GLY A 156 -7.07 -13.01 3.73
N HIS A 157 -6.89 -14.27 3.32
CA HIS A 157 -5.61 -14.80 2.87
C HIS A 157 -5.36 -14.48 1.38
N ARG A 158 -4.17 -14.83 0.89
CA ARG A 158 -3.81 -14.74 -0.52
C ARG A 158 -3.70 -16.12 -1.14
N VAL A 159 -3.99 -16.20 -2.43
CA VAL A 159 -3.68 -17.35 -3.27
C VAL A 159 -2.60 -16.97 -4.29
N ALA A 160 -1.73 -17.93 -4.61
CA ALA A 160 -0.55 -17.72 -5.44
C ALA A 160 -0.21 -19.00 -6.21
N ASN A 161 0.69 -18.90 -7.19
CA ASN A 161 0.96 -19.99 -8.13
C ASN A 161 2.01 -20.97 -7.61
N HIS A 162 1.73 -22.27 -7.65
CA HIS A 162 2.69 -23.34 -7.33
C HIS A 162 2.97 -24.31 -8.50
N THR A 163 2.73 -23.90 -9.75
CA THR A 163 2.61 -24.75 -10.97
C THR A 163 1.26 -25.48 -11.10
N TYR A 164 0.98 -26.09 -12.26
CA TYR A 164 -0.28 -26.78 -12.48
C TYR A 164 -0.21 -28.20 -11.93
N ASP A 165 0.76 -29.00 -12.38
CA ASP A 165 0.89 -30.42 -12.03
C ASP A 165 1.87 -30.68 -10.86
N HIS A 166 2.30 -29.65 -10.14
CA HIS A 166 3.38 -29.77 -9.13
C HIS A 166 4.68 -30.35 -9.73
N GLU A 167 4.95 -30.07 -11.01
CA GLU A 167 6.09 -30.62 -11.73
C GLU A 167 7.37 -29.84 -11.37
N ALA A 168 8.44 -30.56 -11.06
CA ALA A 168 9.73 -29.92 -10.82
C ALA A 168 10.20 -29.21 -12.09
N LEU A 169 10.23 -27.87 -12.07
CA LEU A 169 10.53 -27.07 -13.26
C LEU A 169 11.92 -27.31 -13.85
N THR A 170 12.85 -27.90 -13.09
CA THR A 170 14.15 -28.35 -13.60
C THR A 170 14.11 -29.64 -14.42
N ASN A 171 12.95 -30.31 -14.52
CA ASN A 171 12.80 -31.51 -15.31
C ASN A 171 13.21 -31.23 -16.77
N PRO A 172 14.28 -31.88 -17.29
CA PRO A 172 14.76 -31.63 -18.64
C PRO A 172 13.72 -31.93 -19.73
N SER A 173 12.74 -32.78 -19.44
CA SER A 173 11.68 -33.15 -20.39
C SER A 173 10.64 -32.05 -20.62
N LEU A 174 10.45 -31.12 -19.68
CA LEU A 174 9.56 -29.97 -19.85
C LEU A 174 10.10 -28.98 -20.88
N GLY A 175 11.41 -28.69 -20.82
CA GLY A 175 12.02 -27.55 -21.50
C GLY A 175 11.38 -26.20 -21.11
N ALA A 176 11.79 -25.12 -21.77
CA ALA A 176 11.25 -23.79 -21.48
C ALA A 176 9.74 -23.67 -21.77
N ALA A 177 9.27 -24.31 -22.84
CA ALA A 177 7.85 -24.27 -23.22
C ALA A 177 6.96 -24.99 -22.20
N GLY A 178 7.37 -26.16 -21.70
CA GLY A 178 6.65 -26.88 -20.65
C GLY A 178 6.62 -26.12 -19.33
N GLN A 179 7.76 -25.52 -18.92
CA GLN A 179 7.81 -24.65 -17.74
C GLN A 179 6.81 -23.49 -17.83
N ILE A 180 6.74 -22.83 -18.99
CA ILE A 180 5.80 -21.73 -19.20
C ILE A 180 4.34 -22.21 -19.21
N ALA A 181 4.08 -23.39 -19.77
CA ALA A 181 2.73 -23.97 -19.79
C ALA A 181 2.23 -24.28 -18.37
N GLU A 182 3.05 -24.96 -17.55
CA GLU A 182 2.77 -25.22 -16.12
C GLU A 182 2.32 -23.97 -15.38
N LEU A 183 3.05 -22.87 -15.58
CA LEU A 183 2.78 -21.62 -14.89
C LEU A 183 1.55 -20.90 -15.44
N LYS A 184 1.39 -20.84 -16.77
CA LYS A 184 0.26 -20.13 -17.40
C LYS A 184 -1.07 -20.77 -17.10
N VAL A 185 -1.17 -22.09 -17.19
CA VAL A 185 -2.43 -22.80 -16.94
C VAL A 185 -2.87 -22.55 -15.51
N ASN A 186 -1.98 -22.70 -14.53
CA ASN A 186 -2.31 -22.41 -13.15
C ASN A 186 -2.60 -20.91 -12.90
N GLN A 187 -1.81 -20.01 -13.50
CA GLN A 187 -2.01 -18.57 -13.30
C GLN A 187 -3.38 -18.12 -13.81
N ALA A 188 -3.85 -18.69 -14.93
CA ALA A 188 -5.17 -18.40 -15.47
C ALA A 188 -6.31 -18.80 -14.52
N ILE A 189 -6.15 -19.90 -13.77
CA ILE A 189 -7.11 -20.34 -12.75
C ILE A 189 -7.09 -19.41 -11.53
N LEU A 190 -5.91 -18.89 -11.16
CA LEU A 190 -5.72 -18.11 -9.94
C LEU A 190 -6.01 -16.62 -10.10
N ASP A 191 -5.73 -16.04 -11.27
CA ASP A 191 -5.94 -14.62 -11.53
C ASP A 191 -7.30 -14.10 -11.04
N PRO A 192 -8.45 -14.81 -11.25
CA PRO A 192 -9.78 -14.47 -10.73
C PRO A 192 -9.80 -14.03 -9.27
N TYR A 193 -8.95 -14.65 -8.47
CA TYR A 193 -8.94 -14.52 -7.01
C TYR A 193 -7.82 -13.57 -6.52
N ILE A 194 -7.00 -13.02 -7.41
CA ILE A 194 -5.91 -12.08 -7.09
C ILE A 194 -6.40 -10.66 -7.37
N THR A 195 -7.26 -10.15 -6.48
CA THR A 195 -7.87 -8.81 -6.60
C THR A 195 -6.96 -7.69 -6.09
N ASP A 196 -5.93 -8.02 -5.30
CA ASP A 196 -5.02 -7.03 -4.75
C ASP A 196 -3.79 -6.77 -5.64
N GLY A 197 -3.73 -7.41 -6.82
CA GLY A 197 -2.65 -7.26 -7.79
C GLY A 197 -1.30 -7.84 -7.33
N MET A 198 -1.29 -8.75 -6.35
CA MET A 198 -0.10 -9.49 -5.91
C MET A 198 -0.01 -10.85 -6.63
N PHE A 199 0.58 -10.86 -7.82
CA PHE A 199 0.81 -12.10 -8.57
C PHE A 199 2.08 -12.76 -8.05
N LEU A 200 1.96 -13.75 -7.17
CA LEU A 200 3.11 -14.40 -6.52
C LEU A 200 3.30 -15.82 -7.07
N PHE A 201 4.55 -16.26 -7.14
CA PHE A 201 4.91 -17.59 -7.61
C PHE A 201 6.06 -18.19 -6.81
N ARG A 202 5.85 -19.44 -6.39
CA ARG A 202 6.88 -20.27 -5.78
C ARG A 202 6.97 -21.58 -6.55
N ALA A 203 8.19 -21.96 -6.94
CA ALA A 203 8.43 -23.22 -7.64
C ALA A 203 8.34 -24.42 -6.67
N PRO A 204 7.82 -25.59 -7.11
CA PRO A 204 7.91 -26.83 -6.34
C PRO A 204 9.33 -27.13 -5.85
N GLY A 205 9.44 -27.41 -4.55
CA GLY A 205 10.73 -27.63 -3.86
C GLY A 205 11.68 -26.43 -3.88
N ASP A 206 11.16 -25.22 -4.10
CA ASP A 206 11.90 -23.97 -4.36
C ASP A 206 13.00 -24.12 -5.44
N ASN A 207 12.76 -25.01 -6.41
CA ASN A 207 13.76 -25.37 -7.39
C ASN A 207 13.66 -24.50 -8.65
N TRP A 208 14.32 -23.35 -8.60
CA TRP A 208 14.40 -22.39 -9.69
C TRP A 208 15.49 -22.71 -10.72
N GLY A 209 16.14 -23.87 -10.64
CA GLY A 209 17.20 -24.27 -11.58
C GLY A 209 18.55 -23.64 -11.29
N GLN A 210 18.91 -23.48 -10.01
CA GLN A 210 20.23 -23.00 -9.60
C GLN A 210 21.31 -24.04 -10.00
N SER A 211 22.47 -23.59 -10.51
CA SER A 211 23.60 -24.48 -10.83
C SER A 211 24.60 -24.50 -9.66
N PRO A 212 24.89 -25.66 -9.03
CA PRO A 212 25.80 -25.73 -7.88
C PRO A 212 27.26 -25.34 -8.19
N THR A 213 27.65 -25.27 -9.47
CA THR A 213 29.04 -25.10 -9.90
C THR A 213 29.28 -23.86 -10.77
N GLY A 214 28.24 -23.05 -11.04
CA GLY A 214 28.28 -21.95 -12.01
C GLY A 214 28.09 -20.54 -11.47
N GLY A 215 27.90 -20.35 -10.16
CA GLY A 215 27.61 -19.03 -9.59
C GLY A 215 26.22 -18.48 -9.91
N VAL A 216 25.27 -19.35 -10.30
CA VAL A 216 23.85 -19.00 -10.55
C VAL A 216 23.08 -19.18 -9.24
N HIS A 217 22.64 -18.06 -8.65
CA HIS A 217 21.79 -18.06 -7.46
C HIS A 217 20.34 -17.82 -7.90
N ALA A 218 19.34 -18.51 -7.34
CA ALA A 218 17.94 -18.19 -7.70
C ALA A 218 17.61 -16.75 -7.35
N CYS A 219 18.08 -16.35 -6.18
CA CYS A 219 17.73 -15.10 -5.53
C CYS A 219 18.41 -13.89 -6.16
N ASP A 220 19.41 -14.04 -7.04
CA ASP A 220 19.94 -12.92 -7.83
C ASP A 220 19.15 -12.72 -9.15
N GLY A 221 18.12 -13.53 -9.38
CA GLY A 221 17.26 -13.49 -10.56
C GLY A 221 17.91 -14.02 -11.85
N SER A 222 19.09 -14.65 -11.77
CA SER A 222 19.84 -15.17 -12.92
C SER A 222 19.42 -16.57 -13.38
N SER A 223 18.56 -17.25 -12.62
CA SER A 223 18.12 -18.61 -12.95
C SER A 223 17.40 -18.69 -14.31
N SER A 224 17.51 -19.82 -15.00
CA SER A 224 16.88 -20.01 -16.31
C SER A 224 15.36 -19.93 -16.22
N ILE A 225 14.75 -20.47 -15.15
CA ILE A 225 13.32 -20.42 -14.89
C ILE A 225 12.87 -18.97 -14.63
N ALA A 226 13.59 -18.23 -13.79
CA ALA A 226 13.35 -16.80 -13.56
C ALA A 226 13.40 -16.00 -14.88
N ASN A 227 14.38 -16.28 -15.74
CA ASN A 227 14.48 -15.63 -17.05
C ASN A 227 13.29 -15.96 -17.97
N ASN A 228 12.79 -17.20 -17.93
CA ASN A 228 11.62 -17.61 -18.72
C ASN A 228 10.36 -16.88 -18.23
N VAL A 229 10.12 -16.82 -16.92
CA VAL A 229 9.00 -16.07 -16.31
C VAL A 229 9.03 -14.59 -16.71
N ARG A 230 10.20 -13.95 -16.59
CA ARG A 230 10.38 -12.52 -16.91
C ARG A 230 10.17 -12.22 -18.40
N SER A 231 10.53 -13.16 -19.27
CA SER A 231 10.48 -12.96 -20.73
C SER A 231 9.09 -13.21 -21.32
N ASP A 232 8.22 -13.93 -20.59
CA ASP A 232 6.87 -14.22 -21.06
C ASP A 232 5.90 -13.09 -20.69
N PRO A 233 5.20 -12.48 -21.66
CA PRO A 233 4.29 -11.37 -21.39
C PRO A 233 3.19 -11.66 -20.36
N ALA A 234 2.65 -12.89 -20.31
CA ALA A 234 1.56 -13.23 -19.40
C ALA A 234 2.04 -13.50 -17.97
N LEU A 235 3.27 -13.99 -17.83
CA LEU A 235 3.88 -14.29 -16.52
C LEU A 235 4.76 -13.13 -16.01
N SER A 236 5.04 -12.12 -16.84
CA SER A 236 5.87 -10.97 -16.48
C SER A 236 5.33 -10.11 -15.33
N LYS A 237 4.10 -10.37 -14.88
CA LYS A 237 3.50 -9.76 -13.67
C LYS A 237 3.84 -10.48 -12.37
N MET A 238 4.35 -11.72 -12.46
CA MET A 238 4.55 -12.60 -11.30
C MET A 238 5.85 -12.28 -10.55
N SER A 239 5.81 -12.41 -9.23
CA SER A 239 6.94 -12.21 -8.33
C SER A 239 7.40 -13.47 -7.64
N GLY A 240 8.72 -13.62 -7.58
CA GLY A 240 9.49 -14.73 -7.03
C GLY A 240 10.90 -14.69 -7.64
N PRO A 241 11.89 -15.48 -7.16
CA PRO A 241 11.86 -16.38 -6.00
C PRO A 241 11.80 -15.65 -4.65
N PHE A 242 11.39 -16.37 -3.60
CA PHE A 242 11.42 -15.91 -2.21
C PHE A 242 12.50 -16.66 -1.45
N CYS A 243 13.61 -16.00 -1.11
CA CYS A 243 14.80 -16.66 -0.59
C CYS A 243 15.10 -16.36 0.89
N PHE A 244 14.04 -16.23 1.68
CA PHE A 244 14.11 -15.85 3.10
C PHE A 244 13.29 -16.80 3.96
N ASP A 245 13.25 -18.08 3.55
CA ASP A 245 12.71 -19.15 4.37
C ASP A 245 13.55 -19.32 5.63
N TRP A 246 12.88 -19.11 6.76
CA TRP A 246 13.40 -19.43 8.07
C TRP A 246 13.35 -20.94 8.31
N ASP A 247 12.22 -21.57 8.01
CA ASP A 247 12.07 -23.02 8.11
C ASP A 247 11.02 -23.53 7.09
N ALA A 248 11.26 -24.73 6.58
CA ALA A 248 10.48 -25.45 5.58
C ALA A 248 10.59 -26.99 5.77
N HIS A 249 10.89 -27.45 7.00
CA HIS A 249 11.24 -28.84 7.30
C HIS A 249 10.06 -29.70 7.79
N ASP A 250 8.82 -29.27 7.60
CA ASP A 250 7.65 -30.06 7.99
C ASP A 250 7.61 -31.42 7.25
N TRP A 251 8.00 -31.46 5.97
CA TRP A 251 8.16 -32.71 5.20
C TRP A 251 9.21 -33.67 5.81
N ALA A 252 10.23 -33.15 6.50
CA ALA A 252 11.23 -33.97 7.16
C ALA A 252 10.67 -34.54 8.47
N CYS A 253 9.93 -33.73 9.23
CA CYS A 253 9.22 -34.20 10.42
C CYS A 253 8.28 -35.36 10.12
N THR A 254 7.58 -35.29 8.99
CA THR A 254 6.61 -36.31 8.59
C THR A 254 7.31 -37.60 8.16
N ASN A 255 8.43 -37.51 7.42
CA ASN A 255 9.26 -38.67 7.06
C ASN A 255 9.92 -39.35 8.27
N ASP A 256 10.17 -38.58 9.33
CA ASP A 256 10.75 -39.08 10.59
C ASP A 256 9.68 -39.53 11.60
N ASP A 257 8.41 -39.66 11.18
CA ASP A 257 7.26 -40.07 12.02
C ASP A 257 7.05 -39.19 13.27
N LEU A 258 7.42 -37.91 13.22
CA LEU A 258 7.19 -36.98 14.32
C LEU A 258 5.72 -36.59 14.44
N THR A 259 5.26 -36.38 15.68
CA THR A 259 3.95 -35.79 15.92
C THR A 259 3.94 -34.31 15.48
N PRO A 260 2.76 -33.75 15.12
CA PRO A 260 2.64 -32.33 14.78
C PRO A 260 3.21 -31.42 15.86
N GLU A 261 2.97 -31.75 17.13
CA GLU A 261 3.45 -30.94 18.26
C GLU A 261 4.96 -31.02 18.44
N ALA A 262 5.57 -32.18 18.23
CA ALA A 262 7.02 -32.36 18.28
C ALA A 262 7.71 -31.63 17.11
N CYS A 263 7.10 -31.62 15.93
CA CYS A 263 7.60 -30.82 14.81
C CYS A 263 7.54 -29.31 15.12
N ALA A 264 6.42 -28.84 15.70
CA ALA A 264 6.30 -27.44 16.13
C ALA A 264 7.34 -27.07 17.20
N ASP A 265 7.69 -28.01 18.10
CA ASP A 265 8.79 -27.82 19.05
C ASP A 265 10.13 -27.64 18.34
N LEU A 266 10.41 -28.33 17.23
CA LEU A 266 11.64 -28.14 16.46
C LEU A 266 11.72 -26.76 15.81
N TYR A 267 10.61 -26.26 15.25
CA TYR A 267 10.55 -24.93 14.65
C TYR A 267 10.86 -23.83 15.69
N VAL A 268 10.36 -23.98 16.91
CA VAL A 268 10.63 -23.03 18.00
C VAL A 268 11.99 -23.29 18.67
N ALA A 269 12.44 -24.53 18.82
CA ALA A 269 13.73 -24.83 19.45
C ALA A 269 14.92 -24.37 18.62
N LYS A 270 14.85 -24.50 17.28
CA LYS A 270 15.84 -23.89 16.36
C LYS A 270 15.92 -22.36 16.52
N SER A 271 14.86 -21.73 17.05
CA SER A 271 14.82 -20.28 17.37
C SER A 271 15.64 -19.93 18.63
N LEU A 272 15.87 -20.89 19.54
CA LEU A 272 16.39 -20.66 20.90
C LEU A 272 17.87 -21.06 21.12
N GLU A 273 18.57 -21.63 20.13
CA GLU A 273 20.00 -21.93 20.27
C GLU A 273 20.85 -20.64 20.20
N LEU A 274 21.36 -20.20 21.36
CA LEU A 274 22.51 -19.31 21.44
C LEU A 274 23.79 -20.14 21.33
N ASP A 275 24.63 -19.88 20.34
CA ASP A 275 25.97 -20.48 20.27
C ASP A 275 26.88 -19.95 21.40
N PRO A 276 27.53 -20.83 22.19
CA PRO A 276 28.55 -20.45 23.18
C PRO A 276 29.88 -19.92 22.59
N ALA A 277 30.11 -19.99 21.27
CA ALA A 277 31.41 -19.70 20.64
C ALA A 277 31.48 -18.46 19.72
N GLY A 278 30.35 -17.87 19.33
CA GLY A 278 30.32 -16.55 18.67
C GLY A 278 30.79 -16.51 17.21
N ASP A 279 30.73 -17.62 16.47
CA ASP A 279 30.98 -17.61 15.01
C ASP A 279 29.81 -18.26 14.23
N ARG A 280 29.45 -17.64 13.11
CA ARG A 280 28.16 -17.82 12.43
C ARG A 280 28.08 -19.14 11.67
N THR A 281 27.24 -20.06 12.13
CA THR A 281 26.49 -21.01 11.27
C THR A 281 25.26 -21.55 12.02
N VAL A 282 24.10 -21.57 11.34
CA VAL A 282 22.79 -22.20 11.67
C VAL A 282 21.76 -21.41 12.54
N ASN A 283 20.80 -20.78 11.85
CA ASN A 283 19.36 -20.57 12.14
C ASN A 283 18.80 -19.96 13.45
N GLY A 284 19.52 -19.11 14.17
CA GLY A 284 18.97 -18.23 15.24
C GLY A 284 18.27 -16.94 14.75
N LEU A 285 17.60 -16.94 13.59
CA LEU A 285 17.07 -15.70 12.99
C LEU A 285 15.76 -15.24 13.65
N GLU A 286 14.92 -16.16 14.15
CA GLU A 286 13.57 -15.87 14.67
C GLU A 286 12.76 -14.92 13.75
N ARG A 287 12.95 -14.99 12.43
CA ARG A 287 12.28 -14.11 11.44
C ARG A 287 12.42 -14.69 10.03
N GLY A 288 11.46 -14.42 9.15
CA GLY A 288 11.45 -14.92 7.76
C GLY A 288 10.14 -15.58 7.36
N ILE A 289 10.14 -16.28 6.23
CA ILE A 289 9.02 -17.14 5.84
C ILE A 289 9.10 -18.45 6.63
N ILE A 290 7.98 -18.92 7.14
CA ILE A 290 7.81 -20.32 7.52
C ILE A 290 6.95 -20.94 6.42
N GLN A 291 7.60 -21.77 5.61
CA GLN A 291 6.97 -22.52 4.53
C GLN A 291 6.51 -23.86 5.07
N MET A 292 5.29 -24.24 4.72
CA MET A 292 4.66 -25.45 5.20
C MET A 292 3.80 -26.04 4.08
N HIS A 293 3.51 -27.32 4.13
CA HIS A 293 2.53 -27.96 3.27
C HIS A 293 1.15 -27.84 3.95
N ASP A 294 0.10 -27.47 3.21
CA ASP A 294 -1.27 -27.39 3.75
C ASP A 294 -2.02 -28.74 3.75
N PHE A 295 -1.51 -29.73 3.03
CA PHE A 295 -1.75 -31.15 3.27
C PHE A 295 -0.42 -31.90 3.17
N ASN A 296 -0.36 -33.12 3.70
CA ASN A 296 0.88 -33.89 3.67
C ASN A 296 0.88 -34.93 2.54
N PRO A 297 1.81 -34.88 1.57
CA PRO A 297 1.85 -35.82 0.45
C PRO A 297 2.50 -37.18 0.79
N THR A 298 3.11 -37.37 1.97
CA THR A 298 3.89 -38.59 2.27
C THR A 298 3.17 -39.59 3.18
N GLY A 299 3.03 -40.85 2.72
CA GLY A 299 2.81 -42.04 3.56
C GLY A 299 1.40 -42.25 4.15
N ASP A 300 1.33 -42.93 5.29
CA ASP A 300 0.10 -43.36 6.01
C ASP A 300 -0.68 -42.19 6.67
N ILE A 301 -0.23 -40.95 6.50
CA ILE A 301 -0.81 -39.74 7.09
C ILE A 301 -1.38 -38.75 6.04
N ALA A 302 -1.32 -39.10 4.75
CA ALA A 302 -2.11 -38.42 3.72
C ALA A 302 -3.62 -38.51 4.07
N GLY A 303 -4.37 -37.41 3.95
CA GLY A 303 -5.78 -37.38 4.36
C GLY A 303 -6.03 -37.20 5.87
N THR A 304 -5.01 -36.86 6.68
CA THR A 304 -5.15 -36.62 8.13
C THR A 304 -5.07 -35.13 8.49
N ASP A 305 -5.47 -34.78 9.72
CA ASP A 305 -5.41 -33.41 10.25
C ASP A 305 -4.00 -32.98 10.72
N TRP A 306 -2.95 -33.70 10.33
CA TRP A 306 -1.58 -33.48 10.81
C TRP A 306 -1.10 -32.04 10.55
N ALA A 307 -1.24 -31.55 9.30
CA ALA A 307 -0.81 -30.21 8.92
C ALA A 307 -1.56 -29.12 9.70
N TYR A 308 -2.87 -29.26 9.86
CA TYR A 308 -3.69 -28.37 10.67
C TYR A 308 -3.23 -28.34 12.14
N ARG A 309 -3.05 -29.51 12.76
CA ARG A 309 -2.58 -29.61 14.16
C ARG A 309 -1.18 -29.05 14.34
N PHE A 310 -0.30 -29.22 13.34
CA PHE A 310 1.03 -28.62 13.34
C PHE A 310 0.94 -27.10 13.36
N VAL A 311 0.15 -26.49 12.46
CA VAL A 311 -0.05 -25.03 12.41
C VAL A 311 -0.64 -24.51 13.73
N VAL A 312 -1.67 -25.16 14.27
CA VAL A 312 -2.27 -24.77 15.56
C VAL A 312 -1.23 -24.78 16.69
N SER A 313 -0.41 -25.83 16.74
CA SER A 313 0.65 -25.97 17.74
C SER A 313 1.74 -24.92 17.56
N LEU A 314 2.21 -24.71 16.32
CA LEU A 314 3.25 -23.74 16.00
C LEU A 314 2.82 -22.31 16.33
N VAL A 315 1.63 -21.88 15.90
CA VAL A 315 1.10 -20.54 16.20
C VAL A 315 0.92 -20.35 17.70
N GLY A 316 0.37 -21.35 18.39
CA GLY A 316 0.23 -21.32 19.84
C GLY A 316 1.58 -21.12 20.55
N LYS A 317 2.61 -21.85 20.11
CA LYS A 317 3.97 -21.74 20.68
C LYS A 317 4.63 -20.40 20.35
N LEU A 318 4.58 -19.94 19.10
CA LEU A 318 5.13 -18.63 18.69
C LEU A 318 4.49 -17.48 19.47
N LYS A 319 3.16 -17.50 19.66
CA LYS A 319 2.45 -16.50 20.49
C LYS A 319 2.78 -16.61 21.99
N ALA A 320 3.19 -17.80 22.46
CA ALA A 320 3.54 -18.05 23.86
C ALA A 320 5.03 -17.78 24.19
N VAL A 321 5.88 -17.50 23.21
CA VAL A 321 7.29 -17.20 23.45
C VAL A 321 7.41 -15.94 24.32
N SER A 322 8.17 -16.04 25.41
CA SER A 322 8.39 -14.93 26.34
C SER A 322 9.27 -13.84 25.73
N GLY A 323 9.08 -12.58 26.16
CA GLY A 323 9.82 -11.43 25.65
C GLY A 323 9.05 -10.67 24.56
N ALA A 324 9.74 -10.26 23.50
CA ALA A 324 9.11 -9.57 22.38
C ALA A 324 8.14 -10.52 21.65
N PRO A 325 6.87 -10.15 21.41
CA PRO A 325 5.94 -11.02 20.72
C PRO A 325 6.33 -11.20 19.25
N TYR A 326 5.98 -12.35 18.68
CA TYR A 326 6.04 -12.53 17.23
C TYR A 326 4.98 -11.66 16.54
N VAL A 327 5.41 -10.96 15.49
CA VAL A 327 4.56 -10.20 14.57
C VAL A 327 4.37 -11.03 13.31
N PHE A 328 3.12 -11.31 12.98
CA PHE A 328 2.77 -12.03 11.77
C PHE A 328 2.49 -11.03 10.65
N VAL A 329 3.23 -11.14 9.55
CA VAL A 329 3.12 -10.26 8.41
C VAL A 329 2.79 -11.05 7.15
N PRO A 330 2.07 -10.46 6.20
CA PRO A 330 1.88 -11.09 4.90
C PRO A 330 3.17 -11.07 4.07
N LEU A 331 3.20 -11.87 2.99
CA LEU A 331 4.40 -12.05 2.17
C LEU A 331 4.89 -10.76 1.47
N ASP A 332 4.02 -9.78 1.21
CA ASP A 332 4.37 -8.46 0.65
C ASP A 332 5.00 -7.50 1.66
N ALA A 333 5.10 -7.88 2.94
CA ALA A 333 5.91 -7.17 3.93
C ALA A 333 7.42 -7.35 3.72
N HIS A 334 7.80 -8.38 2.97
CA HIS A 334 9.20 -8.64 2.65
C HIS A 334 9.67 -7.64 1.59
N PRO A 335 10.79 -6.94 1.83
CA PRO A 335 11.35 -5.99 0.87
C PRO A 335 11.39 -6.54 -0.55
N GLY A 336 11.09 -5.68 -1.52
CA GLY A 336 11.10 -6.05 -2.92
C GLY A 336 9.86 -6.83 -3.39
N VAL A 337 9.15 -7.55 -2.51
CA VAL A 337 7.90 -8.25 -2.86
C VAL A 337 6.80 -7.21 -3.10
N ARG A 338 6.60 -6.81 -4.36
CA ARG A 338 5.69 -5.74 -4.76
C ARG A 338 4.78 -6.22 -5.87
N GLY A 339 3.48 -5.98 -5.75
CA GLY A 339 2.53 -6.22 -6.82
C GLY A 339 2.32 -4.98 -7.71
N MET A 340 1.22 -4.93 -8.45
CA MET A 340 0.94 -3.83 -9.39
C MET A 340 0.65 -2.46 -8.76
N PHE A 341 0.19 -2.40 -7.51
CA PHE A 341 -0.09 -1.17 -6.76
C PHE A 341 1.05 -0.83 -5.79
N SER A 342 2.17 -0.33 -6.32
CA SER A 342 3.32 0.07 -5.50
C SER A 342 3.73 1.50 -5.78
N PHE A 343 4.03 2.22 -4.71
CA PHE A 343 4.41 3.61 -4.77
C PHE A 343 5.88 3.72 -5.19
N PRO A 344 6.25 4.79 -5.91
CA PRO A 344 7.63 5.03 -6.29
C PRO A 344 8.52 5.21 -5.06
N ALA A 345 9.83 5.10 -5.25
CA ALA A 345 10.77 5.43 -4.19
C ALA A 345 10.51 6.85 -3.68
N PRO A 346 10.54 7.08 -2.35
CA PRO A 346 10.29 8.38 -1.80
C PRO A 346 11.40 9.34 -2.20
N THR A 347 11.01 10.58 -2.46
CA THR A 347 11.90 11.68 -2.83
C THR A 347 11.93 12.71 -1.71
N GLN A 348 13.04 13.41 -1.59
CA GLN A 348 13.19 14.45 -0.58
C GLN A 348 12.71 15.79 -1.14
N TRP A 349 11.69 16.37 -0.51
CA TRP A 349 11.03 17.59 -0.98
C TRP A 349 11.54 18.85 -0.26
N THR A 350 12.06 18.69 0.96
CA THR A 350 12.80 19.75 1.66
C THR A 350 14.14 19.22 2.17
N THR A 351 15.18 20.06 2.16
CA THR A 351 16.55 19.70 2.62
C THR A 351 17.00 20.41 3.90
N THR A 352 16.23 21.39 4.37
CA THR A 352 16.53 22.19 5.57
C THR A 352 15.30 22.33 6.45
N TYR A 353 14.19 22.81 5.90
CA TYR A 353 12.93 22.88 6.62
C TYR A 353 12.47 21.49 7.09
N LEU A 354 11.96 21.41 8.32
CA LEU A 354 11.60 20.18 9.02
C LEU A 354 12.78 19.22 9.36
N SER A 355 14.03 19.58 9.07
CA SER A 355 15.18 18.72 9.38
C SER A 355 15.57 18.72 10.88
N ASP A 356 16.39 17.75 11.28
CA ASP A 356 17.02 17.72 12.62
C ASP A 356 17.98 18.90 12.82
N TRP A 357 18.61 19.37 11.74
CA TRP A 357 19.49 20.53 11.78
C TRP A 357 18.76 21.80 12.23
N GLU A 358 17.53 21.97 11.78
CA GLU A 358 16.62 23.04 12.22
C GLU A 358 15.89 22.69 13.54
N THR A 359 16.34 21.67 14.26
CA THR A 359 15.87 21.23 15.59
C THR A 359 14.43 20.73 15.65
N TRP A 360 13.83 20.34 14.52
CA TRP A 360 12.44 19.84 14.50
C TRP A 360 12.23 18.52 15.25
N ASN A 361 13.30 17.75 15.48
CA ASN A 361 13.27 16.53 16.30
C ASN A 361 13.31 16.80 17.82
N SER A 362 13.54 18.05 18.24
CA SER A 362 13.86 18.33 19.65
C SER A 362 12.66 18.28 20.60
N ASP A 363 11.42 18.36 20.09
CA ASP A 363 10.20 18.38 20.89
C ASP A 363 8.99 17.87 20.08
N VAL A 364 8.08 17.12 20.73
CA VAL A 364 6.84 16.63 20.11
C VAL A 364 5.94 17.77 19.63
N GLY A 365 6.03 18.92 20.30
CA GLY A 365 5.36 20.15 19.90
C GLY A 365 5.90 20.78 18.62
N TYR A 366 6.92 20.17 17.99
CA TYR A 366 7.42 20.53 16.66
C TYR A 366 7.14 19.42 15.65
N TYR A 367 7.75 18.24 15.79
CA TYR A 367 7.59 17.17 14.79
C TYR A 367 6.15 16.62 14.73
N GLY A 368 5.41 16.61 15.84
CA GLY A 368 4.01 16.14 15.87
C GLY A 368 3.02 17.09 15.19
N THR A 369 3.51 18.22 14.67
CA THR A 369 2.70 19.30 14.09
C THR A 369 2.86 19.42 12.57
N VAL A 370 3.58 18.50 11.92
CA VAL A 370 3.67 18.50 10.45
C VAL A 370 2.30 18.17 9.87
N ARG A 371 1.77 19.05 9.03
CA ARG A 371 0.47 18.93 8.35
C ARG A 371 0.62 19.29 6.88
N LEU A 372 -0.19 18.66 6.06
CA LEU A 372 -0.37 18.99 4.64
C LEU A 372 -1.77 19.59 4.45
N GLY A 373 -1.87 20.64 3.65
CA GLY A 373 -3.14 21.28 3.28
C GLY A 373 -2.91 22.44 2.32
N ASP A 374 -3.81 22.66 1.37
CA ASP A 374 -3.69 23.74 0.38
C ASP A 374 -3.99 25.07 1.04
N ILE A 375 -2.98 25.80 1.50
CA ILE A 375 -3.17 27.07 2.23
C ILE A 375 -3.26 28.27 1.28
N ASN A 376 -3.13 28.05 -0.03
CA ASN A 376 -3.03 29.10 -1.03
C ASN A 376 -4.05 28.99 -2.20
N GLY A 377 -4.81 27.90 -2.24
CA GLY A 377 -5.91 27.67 -3.17
C GLY A 377 -5.46 27.29 -4.58
N ASP A 378 -4.24 26.76 -4.74
CA ASP A 378 -3.71 26.35 -6.05
C ASP A 378 -3.91 24.86 -6.38
N GLY A 379 -4.71 24.18 -5.55
CA GLY A 379 -5.04 22.77 -5.64
C GLY A 379 -3.92 21.84 -5.19
N LYS A 380 -2.85 22.34 -4.56
CA LYS A 380 -1.77 21.52 -4.02
C LYS A 380 -1.69 21.68 -2.52
N ALA A 381 -1.55 20.56 -1.83
CA ALA A 381 -1.29 20.56 -0.40
C ALA A 381 0.12 21.12 -0.13
N ASP A 382 0.18 22.17 0.68
CA ASP A 382 1.39 22.79 1.18
C ASP A 382 1.78 22.17 2.52
N VAL A 383 3.05 22.31 2.92
CA VAL A 383 3.52 21.76 4.20
C VAL A 383 3.67 22.84 5.26
N CYS A 384 2.94 22.68 6.37
CA CYS A 384 3.05 23.52 7.55
C CYS A 384 3.51 22.73 8.77
N GLY A 385 4.18 23.43 9.68
CA GLY A 385 4.55 22.92 10.99
C GLY A 385 4.64 24.05 12.00
N ARG A 386 4.29 23.77 13.24
CA ARG A 386 4.42 24.69 14.36
C ARG A 386 5.78 24.47 15.03
N GLY A 387 6.69 25.42 14.88
CA GLY A 387 7.99 25.44 15.53
C GLY A 387 8.01 26.37 16.76
N SER A 388 9.21 26.60 17.30
CA SER A 388 9.41 27.50 18.45
C SER A 388 8.96 28.94 18.19
N GLY A 389 9.04 29.41 16.94
CA GLY A 389 8.66 30.76 16.50
C GLY A 389 7.20 30.92 16.03
N GLY A 390 6.39 29.85 16.10
CA GLY A 390 5.03 29.83 15.57
C GLY A 390 4.87 28.89 14.36
N ILE A 391 3.85 29.11 13.54
CA ILE A 391 3.57 28.28 12.36
C ILE A 391 4.42 28.77 11.19
N ARG A 392 5.18 27.83 10.61
CA ARG A 392 5.94 28.00 9.39
C ARG A 392 5.33 27.12 8.30
N CYS A 393 5.32 27.59 7.07
CA CYS A 393 4.82 26.84 5.93
C CYS A 393 5.73 27.01 4.71
N ALA A 394 5.80 25.97 3.88
CA ALA A 394 6.43 25.97 2.57
C ALA A 394 5.38 25.55 1.53
N LEU A 395 5.29 26.32 0.44
CA LEU A 395 4.32 26.08 -0.62
C LEU A 395 4.82 24.98 -1.56
N SER A 396 3.90 24.15 -2.04
CA SER A 396 4.16 23.14 -3.08
C SER A 396 4.40 23.80 -4.43
N LEU A 397 5.41 23.32 -5.16
CA LEU A 397 5.78 23.82 -6.49
C LEU A 397 5.41 22.81 -7.57
N ALA A 398 5.12 23.33 -8.78
CA ALA A 398 4.69 22.52 -9.92
C ALA A 398 5.76 21.51 -10.41
N ASP A 399 7.01 21.64 -9.99
CA ASP A 399 8.10 20.70 -10.34
C ASP A 399 8.24 19.53 -9.36
N GLY A 400 7.34 19.43 -8.36
CA GLY A 400 7.38 18.40 -7.34
C GLY A 400 8.42 18.68 -6.24
N SER A 401 8.61 19.96 -5.91
CA SER A 401 9.44 20.42 -4.80
C SER A 401 8.68 21.40 -3.90
N MET A 402 9.27 21.80 -2.77
CA MET A 402 8.70 22.80 -1.87
C MET A 402 9.49 24.12 -1.94
N ASP A 403 8.79 25.25 -1.89
CA ASP A 403 9.41 26.57 -1.78
C ASP A 403 10.07 26.77 -0.39
N THR A 404 10.75 27.90 -0.23
CA THR A 404 11.39 28.29 1.02
C THR A 404 10.35 28.52 2.12
N ALA A 405 10.48 27.79 3.21
CA ALA A 405 9.57 27.94 4.35
C ALA A 405 9.64 29.33 4.99
N THR A 406 8.49 29.99 5.11
CA THR A 406 8.32 31.30 5.75
C THR A 406 7.49 31.18 7.02
N ASN A 407 7.49 32.22 7.87
CA ASN A 407 6.67 32.24 9.09
C ASN A 407 5.29 32.83 8.80
N TRP A 408 4.24 32.02 8.90
CA TRP A 408 2.87 32.37 8.57
C TRP A 408 2.07 32.88 9.78
N LEU A 409 2.41 32.44 11.00
CA LEU A 409 1.75 32.93 12.22
C LEU A 409 2.69 32.87 13.43
N SER A 410 3.05 34.03 14.01
CA SER A 410 3.91 34.10 15.20
C SER A 410 3.15 34.04 16.53
N LEU A 411 1.82 34.23 16.54
CA LEU A 411 1.02 34.32 17.78
C LEU A 411 0.94 33.01 18.58
N VAL A 412 1.41 31.91 17.99
CA VAL A 412 1.39 30.57 18.57
C VAL A 412 2.80 30.03 18.83
N ALA A 413 3.75 30.94 19.07
CA ALA A 413 5.13 30.64 19.40
C ALA A 413 5.30 30.15 20.85
N ASP A 414 6.48 29.61 21.16
CA ASP A 414 6.82 29.12 22.51
C ASP A 414 6.75 30.24 23.55
N THR A 415 7.19 31.43 23.15
CA THR A 415 7.17 32.66 23.96
C THR A 415 5.76 33.07 24.37
N ASP A 416 4.76 32.64 23.62
CA ASP A 416 3.34 32.94 23.82
C ASP A 416 2.60 31.79 24.52
N GLY A 417 3.34 30.78 25.03
CA GLY A 417 2.80 29.71 25.86
C GLY A 417 2.28 28.49 25.11
N TYR A 418 2.54 28.38 23.80
CA TYR A 418 2.07 27.27 22.97
C TYR A 418 3.00 26.06 22.92
N LYS A 419 4.15 26.10 23.61
CA LYS A 419 5.06 24.95 23.69
C LYS A 419 4.41 23.65 24.21
N PRO A 420 3.61 23.67 25.30
CA PRO A 420 3.05 22.45 25.89
C PRO A 420 2.21 21.63 24.89
N ALA A 421 2.36 20.30 24.96
CA ALA A 421 1.72 19.37 24.02
C ALA A 421 0.19 19.53 23.92
N GLN A 422 -0.48 19.85 25.03
CA GLN A 422 -1.93 20.12 25.05
C GLN A 422 -2.39 21.32 24.20
N TYR A 423 -1.45 22.06 23.62
CA TYR A 423 -1.67 23.12 22.64
C TYR A 423 -0.93 22.79 21.34
N SER A 424 0.39 22.58 21.37
CA SER A 424 1.20 22.42 20.15
C SER A 424 0.78 21.23 19.27
N THR A 425 0.59 20.04 19.85
CA THR A 425 0.27 18.83 19.06
C THR A 425 -1.15 18.81 18.49
N THR A 426 -1.97 19.79 18.88
CA THR A 426 -3.34 19.94 18.39
C THR A 426 -3.43 20.72 17.09
N PHE A 427 -2.32 21.24 16.56
CA PHE A 427 -2.31 21.97 15.29
C PHE A 427 -2.85 21.11 14.14
N GLN A 428 -3.75 21.68 13.35
CA GLN A 428 -4.40 21.09 12.18
C GLN A 428 -4.61 22.16 11.09
N LEU A 429 -4.77 21.69 9.86
CA LEU A 429 -5.16 22.49 8.71
C LEU A 429 -6.54 22.00 8.23
N ALA A 430 -7.48 22.90 8.00
CA ALA A 430 -8.79 22.62 7.42
C ALA A 430 -9.37 23.91 6.85
N ASP A 431 -10.10 23.84 5.74
CA ASP A 431 -10.83 24.99 5.18
C ASP A 431 -12.12 25.22 5.99
N ILE A 432 -12.08 26.15 6.94
CA ILE A 432 -13.19 26.37 7.88
C ILE A 432 -14.32 27.13 7.20
N ASP A 433 -13.99 28.12 6.37
CA ASP A 433 -14.97 29.00 5.73
C ASP A 433 -15.19 28.74 4.25
N HIS A 434 -14.76 27.57 3.79
CA HIS A 434 -14.94 27.04 2.44
C HIS A 434 -14.49 28.02 1.34
N ASP A 435 -13.36 28.71 1.58
CA ASP A 435 -12.83 29.69 0.65
C ASP A 435 -11.78 29.11 -0.32
N GLY A 436 -11.52 27.80 -0.21
CA GLY A 436 -10.54 27.06 -0.99
C GLY A 436 -9.14 27.07 -0.37
N ASN A 437 -8.92 27.78 0.73
CA ASN A 437 -7.65 27.77 1.47
C ASN A 437 -7.83 27.08 2.82
N ALA A 438 -6.92 26.16 3.14
CA ALA A 438 -6.84 25.57 4.46
C ALA A 438 -6.39 26.60 5.50
N ASP A 439 -7.15 26.70 6.58
CA ASP A 439 -6.90 27.57 7.72
C ASP A 439 -6.08 26.86 8.81
N ALA A 440 -5.36 27.64 9.62
CA ALA A 440 -4.59 27.11 10.72
C ALA A 440 -5.43 27.05 11.99
N CYS A 441 -5.68 25.84 12.51
CA CYS A 441 -6.40 25.66 13.77
C CYS A 441 -5.53 25.04 14.85
N ILE A 442 -5.62 25.56 16.08
CA ILE A 442 -4.83 25.09 17.23
C ILE A 442 -5.54 25.39 18.54
N ARG A 443 -5.40 24.48 19.52
CA ARG A 443 -5.98 24.64 20.85
C ARG A 443 -5.25 25.70 21.67
N ALA A 444 -6.02 26.46 22.43
CA ALA A 444 -5.57 27.46 23.39
C ALA A 444 -6.25 27.26 24.76
N VAL A 445 -5.92 28.12 25.72
CA VAL A 445 -6.58 28.12 27.06
C VAL A 445 -8.10 28.36 26.93
N VAL A 446 -8.50 29.20 25.98
CA VAL A 446 -9.88 29.72 25.82
C VAL A 446 -10.77 28.89 24.90
N GLY A 447 -10.23 27.89 24.21
CA GLY A 447 -10.96 27.11 23.20
C GLY A 447 -10.04 26.63 22.09
N TYR A 448 -10.63 26.21 20.96
CA TYR A 448 -9.91 25.89 19.74
C TYR A 448 -9.97 27.09 18.79
N LEU A 449 -8.80 27.60 18.38
CA LEU A 449 -8.67 28.83 17.60
C LEU A 449 -8.34 28.51 16.15
N CYS A 450 -9.14 28.98 15.20
CA CYS A 450 -8.92 28.84 13.77
C CYS A 450 -8.62 30.19 13.12
N PHE A 451 -7.45 30.30 12.50
CA PHE A 451 -6.91 31.52 11.89
C PHE A 451 -6.99 31.43 10.37
N LYS A 452 -7.82 32.29 9.77
CA LYS A 452 -8.07 32.32 8.34
C LYS A 452 -6.80 32.50 7.51
N SER A 453 -6.59 31.70 6.47
CA SER A 453 -5.51 31.92 5.49
C SER A 453 -5.81 33.14 4.61
N ASN A 454 -4.77 33.90 4.26
CA ASN A 454 -4.89 34.96 3.27
C ASN A 454 -4.53 34.50 1.84
N GLY A 455 -4.32 33.20 1.66
CA GLY A 455 -4.02 32.55 0.38
C GLY A 455 -2.63 32.87 -0.19
N THR A 456 -1.77 33.60 0.52
CA THR A 456 -0.51 34.11 -0.07
C THR A 456 0.69 33.99 0.84
N THR A 457 0.64 34.54 2.06
CA THR A 457 1.85 34.63 2.91
C THR A 457 1.61 34.51 4.41
N ALA A 458 0.37 34.53 4.90
CA ALA A 458 0.12 34.54 6.33
C ALA A 458 -1.29 34.05 6.70
N PHE A 459 -1.42 33.57 7.94
CA PHE A 459 -2.72 33.44 8.59
C PHE A 459 -3.11 34.76 9.27
N ALA A 460 -4.41 35.02 9.37
CA ALA A 460 -4.96 36.16 10.09
C ALA A 460 -4.56 36.13 11.57
N THR A 461 -4.58 37.30 12.22
CA THR A 461 -4.31 37.40 13.67
C THR A 461 -5.56 37.29 14.52
N SER A 462 -6.74 37.52 13.93
CA SER A 462 -8.04 37.16 14.51
C SER A 462 -8.35 35.69 14.24
N ALA A 463 -8.99 35.03 15.19
CA ALA A 463 -9.41 33.64 15.05
C ALA A 463 -10.90 33.48 15.36
N TRP A 464 -11.55 32.53 14.69
CA TRP A 464 -12.78 31.93 15.17
C TRP A 464 -12.45 31.04 16.38
N ASN A 465 -13.29 31.09 17.42
CA ASN A 465 -13.05 30.37 18.66
C ASN A 465 -14.18 29.39 18.97
N ALA A 466 -13.89 28.09 18.96
CA ALA A 466 -14.75 27.07 19.53
C ALA A 466 -14.47 26.96 21.04
N ALA A 467 -15.20 27.74 21.83
CA ALA A 467 -15.00 27.85 23.28
C ALA A 467 -15.23 26.53 24.04
N GLU A 468 -15.97 25.60 23.44
CA GLU A 468 -16.22 24.29 24.05
C GLU A 468 -14.91 23.53 24.34
N PHE A 469 -13.90 23.64 23.48
CA PHE A 469 -12.65 22.88 23.55
C PHE A 469 -11.61 23.51 24.49
N SER A 470 -12.04 24.35 25.43
CA SER A 470 -11.20 25.15 26.32
C SER A 470 -10.61 24.38 27.51
N ASN A 471 -9.71 25.01 28.27
CA ASN A 471 -9.23 24.45 29.54
C ASN A 471 -10.34 24.44 30.60
N ALA A 472 -11.25 25.42 30.57
CA ALA A 472 -12.36 25.51 31.52
C ALA A 472 -13.29 24.28 31.42
N ASN A 473 -13.41 23.73 30.22
CA ASN A 473 -14.18 22.51 29.94
C ASN A 473 -13.34 21.22 30.02
N GLY A 474 -12.10 21.31 30.52
CA GLY A 474 -11.27 20.14 30.85
C GLY A 474 -10.53 19.49 29.68
N TRP A 475 -10.56 20.06 28.47
CA TRP A 475 -9.91 19.45 27.30
C TRP A 475 -8.38 19.35 27.39
N ASN A 476 -7.73 20.05 28.33
CA ASN A 476 -6.30 19.93 28.61
C ASN A 476 -5.95 18.80 29.59
N ALA A 477 -6.93 18.07 30.13
CA ALA A 477 -6.70 17.14 31.24
C ALA A 477 -5.89 15.90 30.83
N SER A 478 -5.97 15.47 29.57
CA SER A 478 -5.20 14.33 29.06
C SER A 478 -5.03 14.36 27.54
N GLU A 479 -4.02 13.65 27.03
CA GLU A 479 -3.80 13.47 25.59
C GLU A 479 -4.98 12.81 24.88
N ALA A 480 -5.73 11.97 25.60
CA ALA A 480 -6.92 11.36 25.03
C ALA A 480 -8.05 12.37 24.73
N LEU A 481 -8.09 13.50 25.42
CA LEU A 481 -9.06 14.56 25.14
C LEU A 481 -8.55 15.44 24.01
N TYR A 482 -7.47 16.21 24.24
CA TYR A 482 -6.99 17.16 23.24
C TYR A 482 -6.47 16.49 21.96
N GLY A 483 -5.98 15.25 22.04
CA GLY A 483 -5.49 14.49 20.89
C GLY A 483 -6.60 13.86 20.05
N SER A 484 -7.85 13.88 20.52
CA SER A 484 -9.02 13.38 19.77
C SER A 484 -9.73 14.45 18.93
N ILE A 485 -9.38 15.72 19.10
CA ILE A 485 -10.03 16.84 18.39
C ILE A 485 -9.68 16.78 16.90
N ARG A 486 -10.68 16.80 16.02
CA ARG A 486 -10.54 16.74 14.55
C ARG A 486 -11.46 17.74 13.87
N LEU A 487 -11.09 18.10 12.64
CA LEU A 487 -11.87 19.01 11.80
C LEU A 487 -12.33 18.31 10.52
N GLY A 488 -13.50 18.70 10.04
CA GLY A 488 -14.10 18.22 8.80
C GLY A 488 -15.56 18.66 8.71
N ASN A 489 -16.10 18.76 7.49
CA ASN A 489 -17.52 19.04 7.26
C ASN A 489 -18.34 17.81 7.67
N VAL A 490 -18.86 17.76 8.90
CA VAL A 490 -19.58 16.57 9.36
C VAL A 490 -21.07 16.66 9.07
N ASP A 491 -21.62 17.87 8.90
CA ASP A 491 -23.05 18.03 8.69
C ASP A 491 -23.50 18.01 7.22
N GLY A 492 -22.55 18.10 6.29
CA GLY A 492 -22.83 18.10 4.85
C GLY A 492 -23.59 19.34 4.42
N ASP A 493 -23.35 20.48 5.07
CA ASP A 493 -23.96 21.73 4.66
C ASP A 493 -23.61 22.08 3.21
N ILE A 494 -24.51 22.82 2.56
CA ILE A 494 -24.33 23.22 1.15
C ILE A 494 -23.15 24.18 0.98
N ASP A 495 -22.74 24.80 2.07
CA ASP A 495 -21.70 25.83 2.11
C ASP A 495 -20.31 25.21 2.31
N GLY A 496 -20.21 23.95 2.76
CA GLY A 496 -18.97 23.16 2.79
C GLY A 496 -18.07 23.42 3.99
N TYR A 497 -18.60 23.99 5.08
CA TYR A 497 -17.80 24.45 6.22
C TYR A 497 -17.23 23.29 7.02
N ALA A 498 -15.97 23.42 7.47
CA ALA A 498 -15.38 22.44 8.37
C ALA A 498 -15.76 22.72 9.84
N ASP A 499 -16.22 21.67 10.51
CA ASP A 499 -16.62 21.68 11.92
C ASP A 499 -15.50 21.18 12.82
N ILE A 500 -15.72 21.24 14.14
CA ILE A 500 -14.78 20.68 15.12
C ILE A 500 -15.48 19.62 15.96
N CYS A 501 -14.96 18.39 15.91
CA CYS A 501 -15.40 17.29 16.75
C CYS A 501 -14.31 16.83 17.71
N GLY A 502 -14.69 16.22 18.83
CA GLY A 502 -13.75 15.55 19.72
C GLY A 502 -14.43 14.60 20.70
N ARG A 503 -13.65 13.68 21.29
CA ARG A 503 -14.14 12.76 22.32
C ARG A 503 -14.06 13.43 23.70
N ASN A 504 -15.21 13.69 24.32
CA ASN A 504 -15.28 14.34 25.62
C ASN A 504 -14.90 13.39 26.79
N ALA A 505 -14.90 13.91 28.02
CA ALA A 505 -14.55 13.13 29.22
C ALA A 505 -15.54 12.00 29.55
N ALA A 506 -16.79 12.09 29.09
CA ALA A 506 -17.79 11.02 29.18
C ALA A 506 -17.57 9.94 28.10
N GLY A 507 -16.74 10.24 27.09
CA GLY A 507 -16.45 9.36 25.96
C GLY A 507 -17.42 9.48 24.79
N GLU A 508 -18.29 10.48 24.82
CA GLU A 508 -19.13 10.86 23.68
C GLU A 508 -18.30 11.64 22.67
N ILE A 509 -18.62 11.48 21.40
CA ILE A 509 -18.14 12.38 20.34
C ILE A 509 -19.06 13.59 20.33
N VAL A 510 -18.49 14.76 20.55
CA VAL A 510 -19.22 16.04 20.49
C VAL A 510 -18.68 16.89 19.35
N CYS A 511 -19.57 17.51 18.59
CA CYS A 511 -19.21 18.38 17.47
C CYS A 511 -19.79 19.78 17.63
N SER A 512 -19.01 20.78 17.28
CA SER A 512 -19.31 22.21 17.30
C SER A 512 -19.30 22.71 15.85
N LEU A 513 -20.48 23.04 15.34
CA LEU A 513 -20.67 23.36 13.93
C LEU A 513 -20.30 24.81 13.62
N PHE A 514 -19.75 25.06 12.43
CA PHE A 514 -19.43 26.41 11.98
C PHE A 514 -20.54 26.98 11.10
N ASN A 515 -21.10 28.14 11.47
CA ASN A 515 -22.20 28.75 10.72
C ASN A 515 -21.78 29.88 9.76
N GLY A 516 -20.52 29.87 9.31
CA GLY A 516 -19.91 30.93 8.49
C GLY A 516 -19.42 32.15 9.28
N THR A 517 -19.76 32.27 10.57
CA THR A 517 -19.29 33.40 11.41
C THR A 517 -18.72 32.98 12.75
N THR A 518 -19.30 31.96 13.38
CA THR A 518 -18.92 31.49 14.71
C THR A 518 -19.15 29.99 14.83
N PHE A 519 -18.39 29.35 15.71
CA PHE A 519 -18.67 27.98 16.15
C PHE A 519 -19.83 27.96 17.15
N GLU A 520 -20.78 27.06 16.92
CA GLU A 520 -21.95 26.85 17.78
C GLU A 520 -21.61 26.04 19.04
N ALA A 521 -22.54 25.96 20.00
CA ALA A 521 -22.36 25.10 21.16
C ALA A 521 -22.29 23.63 20.73
N ALA A 522 -21.34 22.86 21.26
CA ALA A 522 -21.18 21.48 20.83
C ALA A 522 -22.34 20.59 21.29
N THR A 523 -22.75 19.68 20.41
CA THR A 523 -23.78 18.67 20.67
C THR A 523 -23.20 17.26 20.57
N SER A 524 -23.86 16.26 21.14
CA SER A 524 -23.42 14.87 21.05
C SER A 524 -23.79 14.28 19.69
N TRP A 525 -22.81 13.66 19.03
CA TRP A 525 -22.91 13.05 17.70
C TRP A 525 -22.73 11.53 17.73
N SER A 526 -22.10 10.96 18.77
CA SER A 526 -22.02 9.51 18.97
C SER A 526 -21.71 9.16 20.42
N SER A 527 -22.26 8.04 20.88
CA SER A 527 -21.97 7.43 22.19
C SER A 527 -21.18 6.12 22.12
N ASP A 528 -20.71 5.72 20.93
CA ASP A 528 -20.12 4.40 20.70
C ASP A 528 -18.72 4.25 21.32
N PHE A 529 -18.05 5.37 21.56
CA PHE A 529 -16.68 5.41 22.06
C PHE A 529 -16.59 5.62 23.59
N THR A 530 -17.64 5.29 24.34
CA THR A 530 -17.73 5.51 25.81
C THR A 530 -16.91 4.52 26.64
N ALA A 531 -16.56 3.35 26.09
CA ALA A 531 -15.77 2.36 26.81
C ALA A 531 -14.39 2.93 27.25
N PRO A 532 -13.87 2.60 28.46
CA PRO A 532 -12.62 3.15 28.96
C PRO A 532 -11.39 2.87 28.10
N SER A 533 -11.41 1.80 27.29
CA SER A 533 -10.36 1.49 26.31
C SER A 533 -10.15 2.65 25.34
N TRP A 534 -11.20 3.33 24.89
CA TRP A 534 -11.12 4.47 23.99
C TRP A 534 -10.47 5.72 24.61
N ALA A 535 -10.28 5.76 25.92
CA ALA A 535 -9.56 6.83 26.62
C ALA A 535 -8.04 6.60 26.68
N LEU A 536 -7.52 5.49 26.13
CA LEU A 536 -6.07 5.30 26.00
C LEU A 536 -5.55 6.13 24.82
N ALA A 537 -4.40 6.78 24.99
CA ALA A 537 -3.79 7.62 23.95
C ALA A 537 -3.63 6.87 22.60
N LYS A 538 -3.29 5.58 22.64
CA LYS A 538 -3.16 4.72 21.44
C LYS A 538 -4.44 4.51 20.62
N HIS A 539 -5.60 4.91 21.15
CA HIS A 539 -6.88 4.89 20.47
C HIS A 539 -7.39 6.32 20.25
N ALA A 540 -7.41 7.13 21.32
CA ALA A 540 -7.91 8.49 21.25
C ALA A 540 -7.12 9.44 20.32
N THR A 541 -5.81 9.24 20.16
CA THR A 541 -5.02 10.06 19.22
C THR A 541 -5.18 9.64 17.76
N THR A 542 -5.97 8.61 17.48
CA THR A 542 -6.19 8.05 16.14
C THR A 542 -7.54 8.39 15.54
N PHE A 543 -8.42 9.06 16.29
CA PHE A 543 -9.65 9.64 15.74
C PHE A 543 -9.31 10.48 14.51
N GLN A 544 -10.09 10.39 13.46
CA GLN A 544 -9.97 11.20 12.23
C GLN A 544 -11.36 11.43 11.65
N LEU A 545 -11.47 12.52 10.90
CA LEU A 545 -12.63 12.85 10.10
C LEU A 545 -12.21 12.86 8.62
N ALA A 546 -12.92 12.12 7.78
CA ALA A 546 -12.72 12.11 6.33
C ALA A 546 -13.95 11.49 5.64
N ASP A 547 -14.22 11.87 4.40
CA ASP A 547 -15.31 11.28 3.60
C ASP A 547 -14.93 9.88 3.11
N LEU A 548 -15.56 8.84 3.63
CA LEU A 548 -15.23 7.43 3.34
C LEU A 548 -16.15 6.80 2.31
N ASP A 549 -17.29 7.41 2.00
CA ASP A 549 -18.31 6.88 1.11
C ASP A 549 -18.65 7.78 -0.09
N ASN A 550 -17.94 8.91 -0.21
CA ASN A 550 -18.02 9.91 -1.27
C ASN A 550 -19.41 10.60 -1.29
N ASP A 551 -19.95 10.90 -0.12
CA ASP A 551 -21.22 11.63 0.04
C ASP A 551 -21.03 13.13 0.35
N GLY A 552 -19.78 13.59 0.48
CA GLY A 552 -19.39 14.95 0.77
C GLY A 552 -19.33 15.29 2.26
N LYS A 553 -19.64 14.34 3.16
CA LYS A 553 -19.54 14.51 4.62
C LYS A 553 -18.33 13.78 5.16
N ALA A 554 -17.73 14.35 6.19
CA ALA A 554 -16.63 13.73 6.91
C ALA A 554 -17.19 12.72 7.92
N ASP A 555 -16.84 11.46 7.74
CA ASP A 555 -17.15 10.35 8.62
C ASP A 555 -16.13 10.25 9.75
N ILE A 556 -16.48 9.54 10.83
CA ILE A 556 -15.56 9.32 11.94
C ILE A 556 -14.94 7.92 11.87
N CYS A 557 -13.61 7.86 11.98
CA CYS A 557 -12.90 6.62 12.26
C CYS A 557 -11.93 6.77 13.42
N ALA A 558 -11.71 5.67 14.15
CA ALA A 558 -10.62 5.54 15.11
C ALA A 558 -10.11 4.10 15.15
N ARG A 559 -8.86 3.96 15.56
CA ARG A 559 -8.23 2.65 15.77
C ARG A 559 -8.61 2.10 17.15
N GLY A 560 -9.28 0.95 17.18
CA GLY A 560 -9.50 0.11 18.35
C GLY A 560 -8.35 -0.87 18.62
N ALA A 561 -8.56 -1.83 19.52
CA ALA A 561 -7.58 -2.89 19.79
C ALA A 561 -7.56 -3.96 18.68
N ASP A 562 -8.67 -4.12 17.97
CA ASP A 562 -8.93 -5.17 16.98
C ASP A 562 -9.02 -4.64 15.53
N GLY A 563 -8.83 -3.34 15.30
CA GLY A 563 -8.83 -2.76 13.95
C GLY A 563 -9.32 -1.31 13.90
N MET A 564 -9.68 -0.84 12.72
CA MET A 564 -10.31 0.47 12.51
C MET A 564 -11.82 0.36 12.71
N TRP A 565 -12.37 1.27 13.51
CA TRP A 565 -13.80 1.41 13.78
C TRP A 565 -14.29 2.71 13.17
N CYS A 566 -15.32 2.63 12.34
CA CYS A 566 -15.82 3.78 11.60
C CYS A 566 -17.35 3.88 11.69
N GLY A 567 -17.86 5.10 11.70
CA GLY A 567 -19.27 5.44 11.63
C GLY A 567 -19.48 6.54 10.60
N LEU A 568 -20.37 6.30 9.64
CA LEU A 568 -20.70 7.25 8.59
C LEU A 568 -21.44 8.46 9.17
N SER A 569 -21.27 9.64 8.60
CA SER A 569 -22.04 10.82 8.99
C SER A 569 -23.42 10.82 8.36
N GLU A 570 -24.45 10.89 9.20
CA GLU A 570 -25.84 11.04 8.77
C GLU A 570 -26.34 12.50 8.91
N GLY A 571 -25.43 13.44 9.21
CA GLY A 571 -25.69 14.87 9.37
C GLY A 571 -26.34 15.27 10.70
N VAL A 572 -26.64 16.57 10.89
CA VAL A 572 -27.06 17.18 12.19
C VAL A 572 -28.21 16.46 12.89
N ALA A 573 -29.15 15.88 12.12
CA ALA A 573 -30.35 15.28 12.69
C ALA A 573 -30.07 13.98 13.48
N THR A 574 -29.02 13.24 13.10
CA THR A 574 -28.73 11.92 13.67
C THR A 574 -27.31 11.83 14.25
N GLY A 575 -26.35 12.56 13.68
CA GLY A 575 -24.94 12.45 14.03
C GLY A 575 -24.23 11.36 13.23
N PHE A 576 -23.32 10.62 13.86
CA PHE A 576 -22.66 9.47 13.23
C PHE A 576 -23.49 8.20 13.41
N ALA A 577 -23.58 7.40 12.35
CA ALA A 577 -24.09 6.03 12.40
C ALA A 577 -23.30 5.17 13.39
N THR A 578 -23.90 4.06 13.83
CA THR A 578 -23.26 3.15 14.79
C THR A 578 -21.91 2.66 14.27
N ALA A 579 -20.85 2.95 15.03
CA ALA A 579 -19.51 2.59 14.65
C ALA A 579 -19.35 1.06 14.60
N SER A 580 -18.78 0.56 13.51
CA SER A 580 -18.46 -0.85 13.32
C SER A 580 -17.00 -1.05 12.90
N ARG A 581 -16.46 -2.25 13.11
CA ARG A 581 -15.09 -2.56 12.68
C ARG A 581 -15.05 -2.73 11.16
N TRP A 582 -14.29 -1.87 10.48
CA TRP A 582 -14.16 -1.85 9.03
C TRP A 582 -12.95 -2.62 8.50
N THR A 583 -12.01 -3.01 9.37
CA THR A 583 -10.83 -3.78 8.96
C THR A 583 -10.86 -5.23 9.44
N GLN A 584 -10.11 -6.09 8.75
CA GLN A 584 -9.86 -7.48 9.10
C GLN A 584 -8.35 -7.73 9.17
N MET A 585 -7.87 -8.28 10.29
CA MET A 585 -6.44 -8.61 10.51
C MET A 585 -5.50 -7.47 10.10
N SER A 586 -5.86 -6.24 10.47
CA SER A 586 -5.29 -5.01 9.94
C SER A 586 -5.48 -3.88 10.94
N PHE A 587 -4.42 -3.10 11.18
CA PHE A 587 -4.38 -1.98 12.13
C PHE A 587 -4.64 -2.35 13.60
N ASP A 588 -4.60 -3.64 13.95
CA ASP A 588 -4.91 -4.18 15.28
C ASP A 588 -3.68 -4.31 16.21
N ASP A 589 -3.93 -4.56 17.49
CA ASP A 589 -2.87 -4.73 18.51
C ASP A 589 -2.07 -6.02 18.27
N ALA A 590 -2.68 -7.06 17.67
CA ALA A 590 -2.02 -8.34 17.41
C ALA A 590 -0.90 -8.23 16.36
N GLN A 591 -1.05 -7.30 15.41
CA GLN A 591 -0.01 -6.89 14.45
C GLN A 591 0.91 -5.78 14.99
N GLY A 592 0.73 -5.42 16.25
CA GLY A 592 1.60 -4.49 16.96
C GLY A 592 1.33 -3.01 16.68
N TRP A 593 0.18 -2.62 16.11
CA TRP A 593 -0.13 -1.21 15.85
C TRP A 593 -0.24 -0.38 17.13
N GLY A 594 -0.66 -0.99 18.25
CA GLY A 594 -0.73 -0.34 19.55
C GLY A 594 0.59 -0.27 20.33
N THR A 595 1.72 -0.72 19.75
CA THR A 595 2.99 -0.87 20.49
C THR A 595 3.80 0.41 20.62
N LEU A 596 3.74 1.31 19.63
CA LEU A 596 4.55 2.52 19.57
C LEU A 596 3.77 3.70 18.97
N PRO A 597 4.00 4.95 19.45
CA PRO A 597 3.43 6.15 18.85
C PRO A 597 3.71 6.28 17.35
N SER A 598 4.92 5.92 16.92
CA SER A 598 5.34 5.88 15.52
C SER A 598 4.55 4.91 14.64
N ARG A 599 3.71 4.04 15.23
CA ARG A 599 2.74 3.20 14.52
C ARG A 599 1.33 3.78 14.62
N TYR A 600 0.74 3.87 15.81
CA TYR A 600 -0.67 4.29 15.91
C TYR A 600 -0.91 5.76 15.54
N LYS A 601 0.03 6.68 15.79
CA LYS A 601 -0.11 8.09 15.37
C LYS A 601 0.17 8.30 13.88
N SER A 602 0.82 7.34 13.23
CA SER A 602 1.07 7.38 11.78
C SER A 602 -0.19 7.08 10.96
N ILE A 603 -1.23 6.50 11.57
CA ILE A 603 -2.48 6.19 10.85
C ILE A 603 -3.11 7.50 10.39
N LYS A 604 -3.42 7.60 9.09
CA LYS A 604 -3.99 8.79 8.43
C LYS A 604 -5.06 8.36 7.42
N LEU A 605 -6.08 9.21 7.28
CA LEU A 605 -7.12 9.07 6.25
C LEU A 605 -6.87 10.06 5.11
N GLY A 606 -7.05 9.60 3.87
CA GLY A 606 -6.94 10.42 2.67
C GLY A 606 -7.11 9.58 1.40
N ASP A 607 -7.67 10.16 0.35
CA ASP A 607 -7.95 9.49 -0.92
C ASP A 607 -6.64 9.28 -1.70
N VAL A 608 -6.01 8.10 -1.57
CA VAL A 608 -4.70 7.82 -2.19
C VAL A 608 -4.83 7.12 -3.54
N ASP A 609 -6.01 6.64 -3.90
CA ASP A 609 -6.29 6.01 -5.19
C ASP A 609 -7.13 6.88 -6.15
N GLY A 610 -7.71 7.97 -5.65
CA GLY A 610 -8.44 8.98 -6.43
C GLY A 610 -9.88 8.60 -6.73
N ASP A 611 -10.49 7.69 -5.95
CA ASP A 611 -11.89 7.26 -6.15
C ASP A 611 -12.92 8.19 -5.46
N GLY A 612 -12.45 9.21 -4.73
CA GLY A 612 -13.23 10.16 -3.96
C GLY A 612 -13.54 9.72 -2.54
N LYS A 613 -13.08 8.54 -2.11
CA LYS A 613 -13.21 8.04 -0.74
C LYS A 613 -11.86 8.06 -0.07
N ALA A 614 -11.85 8.46 1.20
CA ALA A 614 -10.62 8.44 1.98
C ALA A 614 -10.21 7.01 2.35
N ASP A 615 -8.96 6.67 2.04
CA ASP A 615 -8.33 5.41 2.40
C ASP A 615 -7.63 5.51 3.74
N VAL A 616 -7.35 4.37 4.38
CA VAL A 616 -6.53 4.34 5.60
C VAL A 616 -5.10 3.91 5.31
N CYS A 617 -4.16 4.81 5.50
CA CYS A 617 -2.73 4.53 5.39
C CYS A 617 -2.06 4.60 6.76
N GLY A 618 -0.98 3.84 6.94
CA GLY A 618 -0.20 3.88 8.15
C GLY A 618 1.16 3.23 7.99
N ARG A 619 2.02 3.48 8.97
CA ARG A 619 3.39 3.00 8.99
C ARG A 619 3.54 1.72 9.83
N HIS A 620 3.82 0.64 9.13
CA HIS A 620 4.19 -0.66 9.71
C HIS A 620 5.70 -0.71 10.02
N SER A 621 6.15 -1.73 10.76
CA SER A 621 7.59 -1.93 11.05
C SER A 621 8.44 -2.18 9.81
N THR A 622 7.83 -2.62 8.72
CA THR A 622 8.48 -3.03 7.48
C THR A 622 8.20 -2.08 6.32
N GLY A 623 7.39 -1.04 6.52
CA GLY A 623 7.11 -0.04 5.50
C GLY A 623 5.79 0.67 5.67
N LEU A 624 5.25 1.25 4.59
CA LEU A 624 3.92 1.87 4.60
C LEU A 624 2.89 0.92 4.01
N VAL A 625 1.73 0.88 4.65
CA VAL A 625 0.58 0.13 4.20
C VAL A 625 -0.62 1.04 4.01
N CYS A 626 -1.45 0.74 3.03
CA CYS A 626 -2.73 1.39 2.83
C CYS A 626 -3.82 0.34 2.68
N SER A 627 -5.01 0.64 3.20
CA SER A 627 -6.22 -0.11 2.95
C SER A 627 -7.29 0.79 2.36
N PHE A 628 -7.92 0.29 1.29
CA PHE A 628 -8.80 1.09 0.43
C PHE A 628 -10.24 1.01 0.88
N SER A 629 -10.92 2.16 0.90
CA SER A 629 -12.33 2.22 1.30
C SER A 629 -13.23 1.56 0.25
N THR A 630 -14.25 0.84 0.70
CA THR A 630 -15.35 0.39 -0.17
C THR A 630 -16.57 1.30 -0.07
N GLY A 631 -16.56 2.29 0.84
CA GLY A 631 -17.74 3.06 1.28
C GLY A 631 -18.46 2.47 2.49
N THR A 632 -18.11 1.24 2.88
CA THR A 632 -18.75 0.56 4.03
C THR A 632 -17.80 -0.32 4.83
N SER A 633 -16.54 -0.44 4.37
CA SER A 633 -15.48 -1.25 4.96
C SER A 633 -14.15 -0.84 4.35
N PHE A 634 -13.04 -1.32 4.91
CA PHE A 634 -11.73 -1.27 4.29
C PHE A 634 -11.34 -2.66 3.80
N ARG A 635 -10.63 -2.73 2.68
CA ARG A 635 -10.02 -3.98 2.21
C ARG A 635 -8.93 -4.46 3.20
N ASN A 636 -8.24 -5.56 2.89
CA ASN A 636 -7.01 -5.87 3.62
C ASN A 636 -5.92 -4.90 3.19
N TYR A 637 -5.08 -4.44 4.13
CA TYR A 637 -4.02 -3.52 3.76
C TYR A 637 -3.02 -4.18 2.80
N ARG A 638 -2.40 -3.33 1.98
CA ARG A 638 -1.31 -3.68 1.08
C ARG A 638 -0.09 -2.84 1.41
N TYR A 639 1.10 -3.41 1.26
CA TYR A 639 2.32 -2.60 1.29
C TYR A 639 2.42 -1.74 0.03
N VAL A 640 2.22 -0.44 0.19
CA VAL A 640 2.49 0.54 -0.87
C VAL A 640 4.00 0.73 -1.03
N THR A 641 4.76 0.59 0.05
CA THR A 641 6.22 0.42 0.05
C THR A 641 6.67 -0.44 1.22
N ASN A 642 7.62 -1.34 0.98
CA ASN A 642 8.16 -2.30 1.96
C ASN A 642 9.69 -2.23 2.10
N MET A 643 10.31 -1.18 1.53
CA MET A 643 11.76 -0.93 1.64
C MET A 643 12.08 0.47 2.16
N HIS A 644 11.05 1.29 2.36
CA HIS A 644 11.14 2.65 2.86
C HIS A 644 10.22 2.80 4.08
N PHE A 645 10.50 3.77 4.95
CA PHE A 645 9.74 4.01 6.17
C PHE A 645 9.74 2.84 7.20
N ALA A 646 10.59 1.83 7.00
CA ALA A 646 10.73 0.67 7.88
C ALA A 646 11.58 0.95 9.15
N ASP A 647 11.44 0.11 10.18
CA ASP A 647 12.17 0.22 11.47
C ASP A 647 13.68 0.11 11.23
N SER A 648 14.10 -0.71 10.26
CA SER A 648 15.49 -0.86 9.82
C SER A 648 16.08 0.45 9.27
N GLY A 649 15.23 1.36 8.77
CA GLY A 649 15.59 2.70 8.34
C GLY A 649 15.50 3.76 9.44
N GLY A 650 15.28 3.38 10.71
CA GLY A 650 15.20 4.30 11.86
C GLY A 650 13.82 4.91 12.10
N TRP A 651 12.80 4.51 11.33
CA TRP A 651 11.45 5.10 11.42
C TRP A 651 10.61 4.62 12.62
N SER A 652 11.17 3.77 13.48
CA SER A 652 10.57 3.43 14.77
C SER A 652 10.60 4.61 15.75
N ALA A 653 11.50 5.57 15.56
CA ALA A 653 11.58 6.78 16.37
C ALA A 653 10.35 7.67 16.15
N ASP A 654 9.81 8.22 17.23
CA ASP A 654 8.55 8.98 17.20
C ASP A 654 8.69 10.23 16.32
N GLU A 655 9.82 10.93 16.41
CA GLU A 655 10.14 12.14 15.66
C GLU A 655 10.21 11.99 14.13
N TYR A 656 10.10 10.76 13.63
CA TYR A 656 9.97 10.44 12.20
C TYR A 656 8.66 9.70 11.93
N GLY A 657 8.44 8.55 12.58
CA GLY A 657 7.36 7.64 12.23
C GLY A 657 5.96 8.18 12.51
N SER A 658 5.76 9.00 13.55
CA SER A 658 4.43 9.57 13.84
C SER A 658 4.06 10.77 12.98
N THR A 659 5.00 11.24 12.14
CA THR A 659 4.84 12.45 11.33
C THR A 659 4.23 12.20 9.95
N LEU A 660 3.78 10.96 9.68
CA LEU A 660 3.09 10.64 8.43
C LEU A 660 1.89 11.57 8.24
N ALA A 661 1.81 12.20 7.08
CA ALA A 661 0.74 13.08 6.65
C ALA A 661 0.34 12.70 5.22
N LEU A 662 -0.94 12.89 4.93
CA LEU A 662 -1.54 12.68 3.62
C LEU A 662 -1.97 14.03 3.05
N GLY A 663 -1.72 14.27 1.76
CA GLY A 663 -2.18 15.47 1.06
C GLY A 663 -1.68 15.48 -0.38
N ASP A 664 -2.48 16.03 -1.30
CA ASP A 664 -2.15 16.10 -2.73
C ASP A 664 -1.09 17.18 -3.00
N ILE A 665 0.18 16.86 -2.78
CA ILE A 665 1.26 17.85 -2.88
C ILE A 665 1.58 18.22 -4.33
N ASN A 666 1.07 17.46 -5.30
CA ASN A 666 1.43 17.61 -6.71
C ASN A 666 0.25 18.08 -7.60
N GLY A 667 -0.96 18.10 -7.05
CA GLY A 667 -2.18 18.61 -7.68
C GLY A 667 -2.82 17.62 -8.64
N ASP A 668 -2.59 16.32 -8.43
CA ASP A 668 -3.13 15.26 -9.28
C ASP A 668 -4.45 14.65 -8.79
N GLY A 669 -5.02 15.22 -7.73
CA GLY A 669 -6.28 14.81 -7.11
C GLY A 669 -6.12 13.63 -6.14
N ARG A 670 -4.90 13.21 -5.81
CA ARG A 670 -4.67 12.10 -4.87
C ARG A 670 -3.80 12.54 -3.72
N ALA A 671 -4.12 12.05 -2.54
CA ALA A 671 -3.29 12.28 -1.37
C ALA A 671 -1.96 11.52 -1.50
N ASP A 672 -0.86 12.26 -1.45
CA ASP A 672 0.49 11.71 -1.40
C ASP A 672 0.93 11.44 0.04
N LEU A 673 1.87 10.52 0.24
CA LEU A 673 2.36 10.17 1.58
C LEU A 673 3.67 10.90 1.86
N CYS A 674 3.66 11.81 2.83
CA CYS A 674 4.86 12.48 3.31
C CYS A 674 5.13 12.19 4.77
N ALA A 675 6.39 12.12 5.14
CA ALA A 675 6.80 12.12 6.53
C ALA A 675 8.14 12.83 6.71
N ARG A 676 8.36 13.32 7.92
CA ARG A 676 9.61 13.97 8.31
C ARG A 676 10.71 12.92 8.50
N ALA A 677 11.80 13.09 7.77
CA ALA A 677 13.07 12.41 7.99
C ALA A 677 14.08 13.35 8.67
N SER A 678 15.24 12.83 9.07
CA SER A 678 16.31 13.63 9.71
C SER A 678 16.81 14.78 8.83
N THR A 679 16.71 14.66 7.51
CA THR A 679 17.17 15.65 6.52
C THR A 679 16.07 16.60 6.04
N GLY A 680 14.81 16.41 6.43
CA GLY A 680 13.66 17.21 5.97
C GLY A 680 12.46 16.35 5.62
N LEU A 681 11.52 16.89 4.84
CA LEU A 681 10.32 16.21 4.39
C LEU A 681 10.64 15.25 3.23
N THR A 682 10.18 14.02 3.37
CA THR A 682 10.32 12.97 2.36
C THR A 682 8.93 12.47 1.96
N CYS A 683 8.64 12.46 0.66
CA CYS A 683 7.32 12.13 0.12
C CYS A 683 7.40 11.03 -0.93
N THR A 684 6.36 10.19 -1.00
CA THR A 684 6.16 9.21 -2.06
C THR A 684 4.80 9.45 -2.71
N LEU A 685 4.80 9.54 -4.05
CA LEU A 685 3.64 9.99 -4.82
C LEU A 685 2.66 8.84 -5.09
N ALA A 686 1.37 9.11 -4.97
CA ALA A 686 0.30 8.19 -5.33
C ALA A 686 0.26 7.97 -6.85
N PRO A 687 0.54 6.75 -7.36
CA PRO A 687 1.02 6.62 -8.73
C PRO A 687 0.00 6.74 -9.88
N MET A 688 -1.34 6.68 -9.71
CA MET A 688 -2.31 6.84 -10.83
C MET A 688 -3.74 7.24 -10.40
N LEU A 689 -4.39 8.08 -11.23
CA LEU A 689 -5.79 8.51 -11.14
C LEU A 689 -6.77 7.40 -11.56
N LEU A 690 -7.68 7.04 -10.66
CA LEU A 690 -8.88 6.28 -10.98
C LEU A 690 -9.96 7.19 -11.63
N ALA A 691 -10.68 6.67 -12.62
CA ALA A 691 -11.63 7.42 -13.43
C ALA A 691 -13.01 7.39 -12.77
N THR A 692 -13.57 8.55 -12.41
CA THR A 692 -14.87 8.58 -11.71
C THR A 692 -16.05 8.43 -12.66
N TYR A 693 -17.13 7.80 -12.21
CA TYR A 693 -18.33 7.65 -13.04
C TYR A 693 -18.95 9.01 -13.37
N ASN A 694 -19.03 9.35 -14.65
CA ASN A 694 -19.64 10.59 -15.09
C ASN A 694 -21.07 10.35 -15.57
N THR A 695 -22.07 10.91 -14.89
CA THR A 695 -23.49 10.69 -15.21
C THR A 695 -23.91 11.20 -16.59
N THR A 696 -23.20 12.17 -17.18
CA THR A 696 -23.47 12.67 -18.54
C THR A 696 -22.89 11.76 -19.61
N ARG A 697 -21.71 11.18 -19.34
CA ARG A 697 -21.06 10.21 -20.22
C ARG A 697 -21.51 8.78 -19.94
N GLN A 698 -22.13 8.52 -18.80
CA GLN A 698 -22.57 7.20 -18.33
C GLN A 698 -21.45 6.15 -18.29
N THR A 699 -20.22 6.59 -18.00
CA THR A 699 -19.01 5.75 -17.93
C THR A 699 -17.93 6.44 -17.08
N GLY A 700 -16.88 5.72 -16.73
CA GLY A 700 -15.69 6.28 -16.07
C GLY A 700 -15.05 7.39 -16.90
N LEU A 701 -14.74 8.50 -16.25
CA LEU A 701 -14.13 9.68 -16.86
C LEU A 701 -13.02 10.24 -15.97
N CYS A 702 -11.81 10.35 -16.53
CA CYS A 702 -10.81 11.28 -16.01
C CYS A 702 -11.07 12.68 -16.58
N SER A 703 -11.73 13.53 -15.80
CA SER A 703 -12.21 14.86 -16.19
C SER A 703 -11.09 15.90 -16.33
N THR A 704 -9.92 15.61 -15.77
CA THR A 704 -8.70 16.40 -15.88
C THR A 704 -7.70 15.69 -16.79
N ALA A 705 -6.96 16.47 -17.57
CA ALA A 705 -5.91 15.90 -18.40
C ALA A 705 -4.68 15.58 -17.54
N GLN A 706 -4.39 14.30 -17.39
CA GLN A 706 -3.29 13.77 -16.59
C GLN A 706 -2.44 12.76 -17.37
N ALA A 707 -1.39 12.21 -16.76
CA ALA A 707 -0.51 11.25 -17.41
C ALA A 707 -1.13 9.84 -17.54
N SER A 708 -2.20 9.57 -16.79
CA SER A 708 -2.92 8.30 -16.84
C SER A 708 -4.39 8.48 -16.51
N CYS A 709 -5.20 7.52 -16.94
CA CYS A 709 -6.59 7.34 -16.57
C CYS A 709 -6.86 5.86 -16.43
N ASP A 710 -7.41 5.43 -15.31
CA ASP A 710 -7.60 4.03 -14.98
C ASP A 710 -9.05 3.82 -14.52
N SER A 711 -9.79 2.91 -15.12
CA SER A 711 -11.17 2.63 -14.71
C SER A 711 -11.31 2.05 -13.30
N GLY A 712 -10.20 1.70 -12.64
CA GLY A 712 -10.25 1.04 -11.34
C GLY A 712 -11.08 -0.24 -11.40
N MET A 713 -11.97 -0.39 -10.44
CA MET A 713 -12.84 -1.56 -10.29
C MET A 713 -14.28 -1.28 -10.79
N PHE A 714 -14.57 -0.14 -11.44
CA PHE A 714 -15.92 0.18 -11.95
C PHE A 714 -16.44 -0.90 -12.89
N TYR A 715 -15.54 -1.53 -13.62
CA TYR A 715 -15.85 -2.47 -14.70
C TYR A 715 -15.75 -3.92 -14.22
N GLU A 716 -15.63 -4.18 -12.91
CA GLU A 716 -15.65 -5.57 -12.42
C GLU A 716 -17.07 -6.15 -12.54
N GLY A 717 -17.26 -7.05 -13.50
CA GLY A 717 -18.54 -7.74 -13.73
C GLY A 717 -19.07 -7.54 -15.14
N ARG A 718 -20.36 -7.84 -15.33
CA ARG A 718 -21.05 -7.66 -16.61
C ARG A 718 -22.51 -7.34 -16.35
N GLY A 719 -22.90 -6.09 -16.56
CA GLY A 719 -24.28 -5.65 -16.40
C GLY A 719 -24.90 -6.05 -15.06
N THR A 720 -26.15 -6.55 -15.07
CA THR A 720 -26.89 -6.94 -13.85
C THR A 720 -26.47 -8.28 -13.26
N VAL A 721 -25.55 -8.99 -13.91
CA VAL A 721 -25.27 -10.42 -13.63
C VAL A 721 -24.24 -10.61 -12.50
N TYR A 722 -23.59 -9.53 -12.11
CA TYR A 722 -22.95 -9.25 -10.82
C TYR A 722 -22.77 -7.74 -10.90
N PRO A 723 -23.29 -6.94 -9.96
CA PRO A 723 -23.50 -5.52 -10.22
C PRO A 723 -22.17 -4.81 -10.45
N GLU A 724 -21.81 -4.73 -11.72
CA GLU A 724 -20.84 -3.81 -12.27
C GLU A 724 -21.33 -2.41 -11.89
N ALA A 725 -20.48 -1.70 -11.17
CA ALA A 725 -20.89 -0.44 -10.58
C ALA A 725 -21.24 0.54 -11.70
N GLN A 726 -22.49 1.02 -11.71
CA GLN A 726 -22.96 2.00 -12.69
C GLN A 726 -23.00 1.50 -14.16
N GLN A 727 -23.22 0.19 -14.34
CA GLN A 727 -23.49 -0.46 -15.63
C GLN A 727 -24.44 0.36 -16.55
N PRO A 728 -24.27 0.30 -17.88
CA PRO A 728 -23.35 -0.57 -18.61
C PRO A 728 -21.95 0.04 -18.80
N ASN A 729 -21.62 1.11 -18.06
CA ASN A 729 -20.37 1.86 -18.22
C ASN A 729 -19.98 2.20 -19.67
N THR A 730 -20.95 2.40 -20.56
CA THR A 730 -20.75 2.87 -21.92
C THR A 730 -21.16 4.32 -22.12
N LEU A 731 -20.46 4.99 -23.03
CA LEU A 731 -20.73 6.34 -23.47
C LEU A 731 -22.21 6.51 -23.83
N GLN A 732 -22.90 7.30 -23.02
CA GLN A 732 -24.33 7.62 -23.12
C GLN A 732 -25.24 6.38 -23.01
N GLY A 733 -24.77 5.31 -22.35
CA GLY A 733 -25.50 4.04 -22.22
C GLY A 733 -25.86 3.42 -23.57
N THR A 734 -25.10 3.75 -24.62
CA THR A 734 -25.46 3.43 -26.01
C THR A 734 -25.20 1.98 -26.39
N CYS A 735 -24.43 1.26 -25.58
CA CYS A 735 -24.22 -0.16 -25.72
C CYS A 735 -24.47 -0.84 -24.38
N ALA A 736 -25.43 -1.77 -24.37
CA ALA A 736 -25.77 -2.50 -23.15
C ALA A 736 -25.01 -3.81 -23.10
N ASP A 737 -24.69 -4.24 -21.89
CA ASP A 737 -24.06 -5.54 -21.67
C ASP A 737 -25.05 -6.68 -21.81
N GLY A 738 -24.48 -7.87 -21.98
CA GLY A 738 -25.19 -9.12 -21.99
C GLY A 738 -25.69 -9.49 -20.60
N THR A 739 -27.00 -9.67 -20.44
CA THR A 739 -27.62 -10.04 -19.17
C THR A 739 -27.90 -11.54 -19.04
N ALA A 740 -27.30 -12.38 -19.88
CA ALA A 740 -27.62 -13.81 -19.87
C ALA A 740 -27.08 -14.48 -18.61
N VAL A 741 -27.98 -15.24 -17.98
CA VAL A 741 -27.73 -16.16 -16.86
C VAL A 741 -28.29 -17.51 -17.30
N THR A 742 -27.48 -18.55 -17.26
CA THR A 742 -27.86 -19.92 -17.61
C THR A 742 -27.89 -20.80 -16.36
N THR A 743 -29.03 -21.42 -16.06
CA THR A 743 -29.15 -22.36 -14.94
C THR A 743 -29.21 -23.79 -15.47
N VAL A 744 -28.27 -24.65 -15.07
CA VAL A 744 -28.27 -26.08 -15.39
C VAL A 744 -28.14 -26.88 -14.09
N GLY A 745 -29.24 -27.50 -13.65
CA GLY A 745 -29.27 -28.21 -12.36
C GLY A 745 -29.24 -27.24 -11.16
N THR A 746 -28.36 -27.49 -10.18
CA THR A 746 -28.08 -26.56 -9.07
C THR A 746 -27.03 -25.50 -9.45
N ASP A 747 -26.45 -25.58 -10.64
CA ASP A 747 -25.40 -24.67 -11.10
C ASP A 747 -26.01 -23.46 -11.80
N VAL A 748 -25.69 -22.28 -11.28
CA VAL A 748 -26.03 -21.00 -11.89
C VAL A 748 -24.76 -20.49 -12.57
N THR A 749 -24.81 -20.45 -13.91
CA THR A 749 -23.89 -19.70 -14.77
C THR A 749 -24.55 -18.37 -15.12
N GLY A 750 -23.78 -17.32 -15.33
CA GLY A 750 -24.16 -15.92 -15.14
C GLY A 750 -23.64 -15.39 -13.79
N GLY A 751 -22.35 -15.57 -13.52
CA GLY A 751 -21.74 -15.10 -12.28
C GLY A 751 -20.39 -14.45 -12.52
N TYR A 752 -19.98 -13.55 -11.63
CA TYR A 752 -18.65 -12.93 -11.66
C TYR A 752 -17.56 -14.00 -11.67
N LEU A 753 -16.59 -13.86 -12.58
CA LEU A 753 -15.49 -14.82 -12.78
C LEU A 753 -15.95 -16.23 -13.16
N LYS A 754 -17.16 -16.37 -13.69
CA LYS A 754 -17.64 -17.58 -14.37
C LYS A 754 -17.88 -17.35 -15.85
N ASP A 755 -18.37 -16.16 -16.21
CA ASP A 755 -18.61 -15.76 -17.61
C ASP A 755 -17.73 -14.57 -17.98
N GLY A 756 -17.53 -14.34 -19.28
CA GLY A 756 -16.62 -13.31 -19.75
C GLY A 756 -17.06 -11.91 -19.34
N SER A 757 -16.13 -11.14 -18.79
CA SER A 757 -16.28 -9.73 -18.43
C SER A 757 -14.99 -8.95 -18.75
N VAL A 758 -15.12 -7.70 -19.17
CA VAL A 758 -14.08 -6.70 -19.03
C VAL A 758 -13.99 -6.36 -17.55
N GLU A 759 -12.81 -5.96 -17.08
CA GLU A 759 -12.56 -5.85 -15.63
C GLU A 759 -11.85 -4.55 -15.30
N ARG A 760 -11.05 -4.05 -16.26
CA ARG A 760 -10.32 -2.80 -16.11
C ARG A 760 -9.87 -2.28 -17.44
N VAL A 761 -9.95 -0.97 -17.65
CA VAL A 761 -9.39 -0.25 -18.80
C VAL A 761 -8.44 0.81 -18.26
N ARG A 762 -7.24 0.91 -18.84
CA ARG A 762 -6.24 1.91 -18.47
C ARG A 762 -5.68 2.58 -19.69
N VAL A 763 -5.45 3.89 -19.60
CA VAL A 763 -4.74 4.68 -20.59
C VAL A 763 -3.60 5.42 -19.89
N MET A 764 -2.40 5.43 -20.45
CA MET A 764 -1.30 6.23 -19.91
C MET A 764 -0.34 6.73 -20.99
N THR A 765 0.18 7.94 -20.82
CA THR A 765 1.26 8.46 -21.67
C THR A 765 2.55 7.69 -21.41
N LEU A 766 3.32 7.43 -22.48
CA LEU A 766 4.60 6.74 -22.34
C LEU A 766 5.70 7.61 -21.70
N ASP A 767 5.53 8.93 -21.77
CA ASP A 767 6.47 9.91 -21.22
C ASP A 767 6.07 10.46 -19.85
N LYS A 768 4.97 9.96 -19.27
CA LYS A 768 4.42 10.35 -17.96
C LYS A 768 4.05 11.83 -17.85
N THR A 769 3.82 12.51 -18.98
CA THR A 769 3.28 13.88 -19.00
C THR A 769 1.77 13.86 -19.25
N PRO A 770 1.03 14.94 -18.94
CA PRO A 770 -0.40 15.01 -19.20
C PRO A 770 -0.80 14.64 -20.64
N PHE A 771 -1.96 14.01 -20.81
CA PHE A 771 -2.51 13.70 -22.11
C PHE A 771 -2.60 14.95 -22.97
N ALA A 772 -1.96 14.93 -24.14
CA ALA A 772 -2.02 16.00 -25.11
C ALA A 772 -2.07 15.44 -26.53
N SER A 773 -2.70 16.16 -27.45
CA SER A 773 -2.77 15.76 -28.86
C SER A 773 -1.37 15.49 -29.43
N GLY A 774 -1.19 14.35 -30.10
CA GLY A 774 0.09 13.92 -30.68
C GLY A 774 1.00 13.12 -29.74
N LYS A 775 0.65 12.97 -28.46
CA LYS A 775 1.36 12.07 -27.54
C LYS A 775 1.01 10.61 -27.83
N THR A 776 1.97 9.72 -27.61
CA THR A 776 1.73 8.27 -27.66
C THR A 776 1.28 7.77 -26.29
N VAL A 777 0.15 7.07 -26.27
CA VAL A 777 -0.39 6.42 -25.09
C VAL A 777 -0.38 4.90 -25.23
N ARG A 778 -0.32 4.23 -24.10
CA ARG A 778 -0.55 2.80 -23.93
C ARG A 778 -1.93 2.59 -23.33
N VAL A 779 -2.70 1.70 -23.92
CA VAL A 779 -3.98 1.21 -23.41
C VAL A 779 -3.77 -0.21 -22.90
N GLU A 780 -4.24 -0.49 -21.69
CA GLU A 780 -4.21 -1.82 -21.09
C GLU A 780 -5.60 -2.19 -20.63
N VAL A 781 -6.12 -3.31 -21.12
CA VAL A 781 -7.43 -3.82 -20.73
C VAL A 781 -7.27 -5.18 -20.06
N SER A 782 -7.80 -5.30 -18.85
CA SER A 782 -8.02 -6.57 -18.17
C SER A 782 -9.42 -7.07 -18.53
N ALA A 783 -9.54 -8.34 -18.87
CA ALA A 783 -10.82 -9.01 -19.03
C ALA A 783 -10.70 -10.43 -18.48
N PHE A 784 -11.74 -10.91 -17.81
CA PHE A 784 -11.93 -12.31 -17.48
C PHE A 784 -12.59 -13.02 -18.66
N ALA A 785 -12.05 -14.15 -19.10
CA ALA A 785 -12.63 -14.99 -20.13
C ALA A 785 -13.32 -16.22 -19.53
N SER A 786 -14.51 -16.57 -20.02
CA SER A 786 -15.20 -17.80 -19.61
C SER A 786 -14.56 -19.06 -20.18
N GLY A 787 -13.81 -18.92 -21.27
CA GLY A 787 -13.25 -20.02 -22.04
C GLY A 787 -12.38 -19.57 -23.20
N THR A 788 -11.82 -20.52 -23.94
CA THR A 788 -11.02 -20.23 -25.13
C THR A 788 -11.89 -19.72 -26.27
N GLY A 789 -11.43 -18.72 -27.02
CA GLY A 789 -12.11 -18.28 -28.24
C GLY A 789 -13.05 -17.08 -28.06
N GLU A 790 -13.13 -16.50 -26.87
CA GLU A 790 -13.64 -15.14 -26.71
C GLU A 790 -12.64 -14.13 -27.29
N GLN A 791 -13.13 -13.00 -27.79
CA GLN A 791 -12.34 -11.93 -28.37
C GLN A 791 -12.49 -10.67 -27.55
N LEU A 792 -11.35 -10.16 -27.06
CA LEU A 792 -11.24 -8.82 -26.51
C LEU A 792 -10.75 -7.87 -27.60
N GLU A 793 -11.56 -6.88 -27.94
CA GLU A 793 -11.19 -5.83 -28.90
C GLU A 793 -11.19 -4.46 -28.24
N ILE A 794 -10.16 -3.67 -28.55
CA ILE A 794 -9.98 -2.32 -28.02
C ILE A 794 -10.27 -1.33 -29.14
N PHE A 795 -11.17 -0.38 -28.89
CA PHE A 795 -11.45 0.75 -29.78
C PHE A 795 -11.05 2.06 -29.14
N THR A 796 -10.85 3.09 -29.96
CA THR A 796 -10.65 4.47 -29.51
C THR A 796 -11.60 5.41 -30.21
N ALA A 797 -11.93 6.52 -29.57
CA ALA A 797 -12.71 7.61 -30.14
C ALA A 797 -12.08 8.96 -29.78
N ALA A 798 -11.90 9.82 -30.79
CA ALA A 798 -11.36 11.17 -30.60
C ALA A 798 -12.34 12.14 -29.92
N ASN A 799 -13.61 11.75 -29.79
CA ASN A 799 -14.67 12.56 -29.18
C ASN A 799 -15.61 11.68 -28.36
N ALA A 800 -15.51 11.76 -27.02
CA ALA A 800 -16.36 11.00 -26.11
C ALA A 800 -17.85 11.41 -26.13
N ALA A 801 -18.18 12.65 -26.56
CA ALA A 801 -19.56 13.11 -26.66
C ALA A 801 -20.28 12.62 -27.94
N SER A 802 -19.52 12.25 -28.97
CA SER A 802 -20.04 11.73 -30.23
C SER A 802 -19.05 10.72 -30.81
N PRO A 803 -18.93 9.54 -30.19
CA PRO A 803 -17.84 8.62 -30.47
C PRO A 803 -17.93 8.05 -31.89
N THR A 804 -16.81 8.11 -32.61
CA THR A 804 -16.58 7.32 -33.83
C THR A 804 -15.47 6.33 -33.50
N TRP A 805 -15.85 5.08 -33.28
CA TRP A 805 -14.94 4.04 -32.80
C TRP A 805 -13.99 3.55 -33.90
N VAL A 806 -12.69 3.58 -33.60
CA VAL A 806 -11.61 3.04 -34.44
C VAL A 806 -10.98 1.87 -33.71
N SER A 807 -10.95 0.70 -34.35
CA SER A 807 -10.36 -0.50 -33.75
C SER A 807 -8.83 -0.41 -33.69
N LEU A 808 -8.25 -0.75 -32.53
CA LEU A 808 -6.83 -1.04 -32.34
C LEU A 808 -6.52 -2.55 -32.50
N GLY A 809 -7.51 -3.33 -32.93
CA GLY A 809 -7.42 -4.75 -33.25
C GLY A 809 -7.87 -5.68 -32.14
N ALA A 810 -8.57 -6.75 -32.51
CA ALA A 810 -9.03 -7.80 -31.61
C ALA A 810 -7.91 -8.78 -31.22
N THR A 811 -7.99 -9.29 -29.99
CA THR A 811 -7.18 -10.41 -29.48
C THR A 811 -8.11 -11.55 -29.12
N THR A 812 -7.91 -12.73 -29.71
CA THR A 812 -8.57 -13.95 -29.24
C THR A 812 -7.90 -14.41 -27.95
N LEU A 813 -8.68 -14.57 -26.87
CA LEU A 813 -8.21 -15.05 -25.58
C LEU A 813 -8.00 -16.57 -25.63
N SER A 814 -6.83 -17.00 -25.18
CA SER A 814 -6.31 -18.36 -25.38
C SER A 814 -6.69 -19.35 -24.28
N SER A 815 -7.29 -18.89 -23.18
CA SER A 815 -7.70 -19.67 -22.01
C SER A 815 -8.84 -18.96 -21.29
N ALA A 816 -9.59 -19.68 -20.45
CA ALA A 816 -10.43 -19.08 -19.42
C ALA A 816 -9.56 -18.31 -18.40
N GLY A 817 -10.13 -17.39 -17.62
CA GLY A 817 -9.40 -16.59 -16.63
C GLY A 817 -9.05 -15.17 -17.11
N TYR A 818 -8.35 -14.39 -16.28
CA TYR A 818 -7.99 -13.03 -16.68
C TYR A 818 -6.93 -13.01 -17.79
N ALA A 819 -7.08 -12.05 -18.69
CA ALA A 819 -6.12 -11.72 -19.72
C ALA A 819 -5.94 -10.20 -19.79
N TRP A 820 -4.67 -9.79 -19.92
CA TRP A 820 -4.33 -8.40 -20.22
C TRP A 820 -4.04 -8.24 -21.71
N VAL A 821 -4.76 -7.33 -22.36
CA VAL A 821 -4.50 -6.92 -23.73
C VAL A 821 -3.99 -5.49 -23.74
N THR A 822 -2.79 -5.32 -24.29
CA THR A 822 -2.15 -4.02 -24.44
C THR A 822 -2.15 -3.56 -25.90
N ARG A 823 -2.42 -2.27 -26.12
CA ARG A 823 -2.27 -1.58 -27.40
C ARG A 823 -1.61 -0.22 -27.19
N THR A 824 -1.01 0.33 -28.24
CA THR A 824 -0.52 1.71 -28.24
C THR A 824 -1.13 2.46 -29.41
N TYR A 825 -1.39 3.75 -29.21
CA TYR A 825 -1.80 4.65 -30.29
C TYR A 825 -1.39 6.08 -29.98
N THR A 826 -1.38 6.93 -31.00
CA THR A 826 -1.12 8.37 -30.85
C THR A 826 -2.44 9.08 -30.66
N LEU A 827 -2.54 9.91 -29.62
CA LEU A 827 -3.75 10.68 -29.32
C LEU A 827 -4.05 11.63 -30.48
N PRO A 828 -5.22 11.50 -31.16
CA PRO A 828 -5.68 12.48 -32.13
C PRO A 828 -6.00 13.83 -31.47
N SER A 829 -6.34 14.84 -32.27
CA SER A 829 -6.89 16.09 -31.76
C SER A 829 -8.30 15.87 -31.18
N GLY A 830 -8.56 16.37 -29.98
CA GLY A 830 -9.87 16.32 -29.34
C GLY A 830 -9.73 16.50 -27.82
N ALA A 831 -10.63 17.27 -27.22
CA ALA A 831 -10.54 17.66 -25.81
C ALA A 831 -10.92 16.54 -24.82
N GLN A 832 -11.78 15.61 -25.24
CA GLN A 832 -12.18 14.47 -24.44
C GLN A 832 -12.31 13.25 -25.35
N GLN A 833 -11.49 12.26 -25.09
CA GLN A 833 -11.35 11.05 -25.89
C GLN A 833 -11.84 9.86 -25.08
N ALA A 834 -11.97 8.71 -25.74
CA ALA A 834 -12.38 7.49 -25.07
C ALA A 834 -11.69 6.26 -25.63
N VAL A 835 -11.56 5.26 -24.78
CA VAL A 835 -11.28 3.87 -25.13
C VAL A 835 -12.54 3.05 -24.90
N ARG A 836 -12.80 2.07 -25.75
CA ARG A 836 -13.81 1.03 -25.51
C ARG A 836 -13.13 -0.33 -25.45
N ALA A 837 -13.44 -1.11 -24.44
CA ALA A 837 -13.16 -2.54 -24.39
C ALA A 837 -14.44 -3.30 -24.77
N VAL A 838 -14.30 -4.32 -25.62
CA VAL A 838 -15.41 -5.20 -25.99
C VAL A 838 -14.95 -6.63 -25.83
N LEU A 839 -15.50 -7.37 -24.87
CA LEU A 839 -15.33 -8.80 -24.76
C LEU A 839 -16.56 -9.53 -25.30
N ARG A 840 -16.36 -10.47 -26.22
CA ARG A 840 -17.46 -11.17 -26.92
C ARG A 840 -17.04 -12.50 -27.51
N SER A 841 -18.00 -13.27 -28.03
CA SER A 841 -17.70 -14.46 -28.84
C SER A 841 -17.16 -14.10 -30.23
N THR A 842 -16.41 -15.02 -30.85
CA THR A 842 -15.88 -14.88 -32.23
C THR A 842 -16.94 -14.74 -33.32
N SER A 843 -18.19 -15.10 -33.05
CA SER A 843 -19.29 -14.92 -34.01
C SER A 843 -19.83 -13.48 -34.06
N LEU A 844 -19.41 -12.63 -33.12
CA LEU A 844 -19.85 -11.25 -32.99
C LEU A 844 -18.69 -10.29 -33.35
N SER A 845 -19.04 -9.12 -33.91
CA SER A 845 -18.05 -8.12 -34.34
C SER A 845 -18.56 -6.69 -34.19
N GLY A 846 -17.63 -5.74 -34.11
CA GLY A 846 -17.92 -4.31 -34.02
C GLY A 846 -17.83 -3.75 -32.61
N ALA A 847 -17.95 -2.42 -32.51
CA ALA A 847 -17.81 -1.68 -31.25
C ALA A 847 -19.04 -1.78 -30.33
N CYS A 848 -20.16 -2.29 -30.82
CA CYS A 848 -21.34 -2.61 -30.00
C CYS A 848 -22.03 -3.86 -30.58
N PRO A 849 -21.52 -5.06 -30.28
CA PRO A 849 -21.98 -6.28 -30.93
C PRO A 849 -23.34 -6.80 -30.42
N GLY A 850 -23.75 -6.38 -29.21
CA GLY A 850 -24.81 -7.03 -28.45
C GLY A 850 -24.43 -8.48 -28.09
N GLY A 851 -25.40 -9.27 -27.61
CA GLY A 851 -25.20 -10.68 -27.24
C GLY A 851 -25.30 -10.93 -25.74
N GLY A 852 -25.76 -12.11 -25.35
CA GLY A 852 -26.10 -12.41 -23.95
C GLY A 852 -24.91 -12.47 -22.98
N PHE A 853 -23.70 -12.71 -23.49
CA PHE A 853 -22.46 -12.82 -22.71
C PHE A 853 -21.40 -11.81 -23.16
N THR A 854 -21.82 -10.78 -23.91
CA THR A 854 -20.92 -9.72 -24.37
C THR A 854 -20.83 -8.65 -23.32
N ASP A 855 -19.62 -8.16 -23.10
CA ASP A 855 -19.36 -7.10 -22.14
C ASP A 855 -18.67 -5.92 -22.81
N VAL A 856 -19.11 -4.71 -22.48
CA VAL A 856 -18.66 -3.50 -23.16
C VAL A 856 -18.48 -2.38 -22.16
N ASP A 857 -17.23 -1.97 -21.94
CA ASP A 857 -16.93 -0.80 -21.11
C ASP A 857 -16.24 0.28 -21.92
N ASP A 858 -16.60 1.53 -21.65
CA ASP A 858 -15.88 2.70 -22.12
C ASP A 858 -15.00 3.27 -21.03
N LEU A 859 -13.94 3.98 -21.37
CA LEU A 859 -13.20 4.83 -20.45
C LEU A 859 -12.94 6.16 -21.14
N ALA A 860 -13.53 7.23 -20.63
CA ALA A 860 -13.31 8.56 -21.13
C ALA A 860 -12.17 9.26 -20.39
N PHE A 861 -11.45 10.13 -21.07
CA PHE A 861 -10.38 10.92 -20.45
C PHE A 861 -10.15 12.24 -21.20
N THR A 862 -9.69 13.24 -20.47
CA THR A 862 -9.49 14.61 -20.98
C THR A 862 -8.08 14.76 -21.55
N VAL A 863 -7.95 15.53 -22.63
CA VAL A 863 -6.70 15.73 -23.39
C VAL A 863 -6.50 17.22 -23.64
N GLN A 864 -5.27 17.71 -23.46
CA GLN A 864 -4.87 19.11 -23.69
C GLN A 864 -4.53 19.41 -25.15
#